data_AF-A0AAE0EXL1-F1
#
_entry.id   AF-A0AAE0EXL1-F1
#
_cell.length_a   1.000
_cell.length_b   1.000
_cell.length_c   1.000
_cell.angle_alpha   90.00
_cell.angle_beta   90.00
_cell.angle_gamma   90.00
#
_symmetry.space_group_name_H-M   'P 1'
#
loop_
_entity.id
_entity.type
_entity.pdbx_description
1 polymer ?
#
loop_
_entity_poly.entity_id
_entity_poly.type
_entity_poly.pdbx_seq_one_letter_code
_entity_poly.pdbx_strand_id
1 'polypeptide(L)'
;MATYEPKNILLTGGAGFICSHVVYRLVTKYPEYKIVVLDKLDYCASLKNLKSVKDRPNFKFVKGDIGSADLVSYVLASDQIDTIMHFAAQTHVDNSFGNSFTFTENNILGTHVLLESAKNYGGIKRFIHVSTDEVYGETSVGSETGNFENNALEPTNPYSATKAGAEMLVKAYQTSYGLPCIVTRGNNVYGPHQFPEKLIPKFVLLALRGQKLPIHGDGSNTRSYMFVEDVAAAFEAVLLKGEVGTVYNIGTQKERTVKDVAESICTYFKLDQEKVIQYVENRPFNDLRYYLDNSKLRGLGWEETTEWADGIKKTIEWFKLHGESGWWETDIGSALIAHPRAGQAPKMHTARPPSVASSKFLIFGKTGWIGGQLGDILSKSGVSFEYASCRLQEREKMAKLLDEVKPTHVLNAAGVTGRPNVDWCETHKIETLRTNVIGVLNLCDLCEERGIHMTNYATGCIFEYDKEHPEGSGIGFKEEDEANFVGSFYSFTKALVESLIKQYEHVLTLRVRMPITHDLTNPRNFVTKIANYDRVVNIPNSMTVLDELLPVSVEMANRKLTGIFNFTNPGAISHNEVLQLYKEYVDPNYTWDNFTLEEQAKVITAPRSNNELDVTKMLNEFPQIKDIRESFIEFVFKPYVAGGGKPIARVETSAVAPPSPSTPLNLAPEKPVPASCAVGAKPKFLIFGRNGWIGGLLGEILKGQGEEYQYADCRLQERSKLEALIDQYKPTHVLNAAGVTGRPNVDWCESHKQETIRTNVVGVLTLCDVCTARGIHMTNFATGCIFEYDKDHPEASGIGFKEGDKPNFVGSFYSFTKALVESIMLYEHVLTLRVRMPITHDLTNTRNFITKIVNYDKVVDIPNSMTVLDELLPYSVEMAKRRLTGIYNFTNPGVISHNQVLQLYKEHVDPSYTWSNFTLEEQSKVIVAPRSNNELDVTKLKEQFPEMKSISESLVDFVYKPYIAGGGKPVCTTR
;
A
#
# COMPACT_ATOMS: atom_id res chain seq x y z
N MET A 1 17.33 42.35 25.66
CA MET A 1 17.30 40.88 25.80
C MET A 1 18.42 40.30 24.95
N ALA A 2 19.17 39.32 25.46
CA ALA A 2 20.18 38.62 24.66
C ALA A 2 19.48 37.88 23.50
N THR A 3 20.02 38.00 22.29
CA THR A 3 19.46 37.36 21.10
C THR A 3 19.91 35.90 21.06
N TYR A 4 18.97 34.98 20.86
CA TYR A 4 19.28 33.57 20.68
C TYR A 4 19.75 33.32 19.26
N GLU A 5 20.89 32.66 19.12
CA GLU A 5 21.49 32.29 17.84
C GLU A 5 21.39 30.77 17.64
N PRO A 6 20.39 30.29 16.87
CA PRO A 6 20.28 28.86 16.52
C PRO A 6 21.41 28.45 15.57
N LYS A 7 21.79 27.17 15.56
CA LYS A 7 22.73 26.64 14.55
C LYS A 7 22.06 25.67 13.60
N ASN A 8 21.31 24.71 14.14
CA ASN A 8 20.71 23.61 13.39
C ASN A 8 19.23 23.50 13.74
N ILE A 9 18.37 23.92 12.82
CA ILE A 9 16.93 24.07 13.05
C ILE A 9 16.18 22.96 12.33
N LEU A 10 15.41 22.18 13.09
CA LEU A 10 14.42 21.24 12.56
C LEU A 10 13.06 21.93 12.46
N LEU A 11 12.51 22.04 11.26
CA LEU A 11 11.13 22.45 11.03
C LEU A 11 10.29 21.25 10.62
N THR A 12 9.29 20.90 11.42
CA THR A 12 8.35 19.84 11.03
C THR A 12 7.20 20.44 10.22
N GLY A 13 6.67 19.72 9.22
CA GLY A 13 5.56 20.22 8.39
C GLY A 13 5.98 21.31 7.39
N GLY A 14 7.28 21.35 7.02
CA GLY A 14 7.87 22.41 6.21
C GLY A 14 7.40 22.48 4.75
N ALA A 15 6.80 21.41 4.22
CA ALA A 15 6.19 21.44 2.89
C ALA A 15 4.73 21.95 2.92
N GLY A 16 4.18 22.22 4.10
CA GLY A 16 2.87 22.83 4.29
C GLY A 16 2.86 24.36 4.09
N PHE A 17 1.68 24.96 4.21
CA PHE A 17 1.42 26.39 3.95
C PHE A 17 2.35 27.33 4.74
N ILE A 18 2.11 27.52 6.04
CA ILE A 18 2.81 28.54 6.85
C ILE A 18 4.31 28.24 6.93
N CYS A 19 4.66 26.99 7.21
CA CYS A 19 6.04 26.60 7.47
C CYS A 19 6.93 26.78 6.23
N SER A 20 6.41 26.59 5.01
CA SER A 20 7.21 26.84 3.79
C SER A 20 7.71 28.29 3.67
N HIS A 21 6.93 29.27 4.13
CA HIS A 21 7.34 30.68 4.16
C HIS A 21 8.36 30.95 5.26
N VAL A 22 8.23 30.29 6.41
CA VAL A 22 9.24 30.34 7.49
C VAL A 22 10.56 29.73 7.01
N VAL A 23 10.51 28.55 6.37
CA VAL A 23 11.69 27.90 5.77
C VAL A 23 12.34 28.84 4.75
N TYR A 24 11.57 29.41 3.81
CA TYR A 24 12.09 30.35 2.84
C TYR A 24 12.81 31.52 3.51
N ARG A 25 12.18 32.15 4.51
CA ARG A 25 12.74 33.27 5.25
C ARG A 25 14.04 32.90 5.96
N LEU A 26 14.06 31.78 6.69
CA LEU A 26 15.23 31.38 7.47
C LEU A 26 16.40 30.96 6.57
N VAL A 27 16.15 30.17 5.53
CA VAL A 27 17.18 29.73 4.58
C VAL A 27 17.81 30.92 3.85
N THR A 28 17.01 31.91 3.46
CA THR A 28 17.49 33.04 2.65
C THR A 28 18.18 34.12 3.47
N LYS A 29 17.71 34.39 4.69
CA LYS A 29 18.23 35.48 5.54
C LYS A 29 19.41 35.05 6.41
N TYR A 30 19.48 33.77 6.78
CA TYR A 30 20.53 33.22 7.65
C TYR A 30 21.24 32.05 6.96
N PRO A 31 22.13 32.33 5.99
CA PRO A 31 22.88 31.29 5.27
C PRO A 31 23.76 30.41 6.18
N GLU A 32 24.08 30.89 7.38
CA GLU A 32 24.85 30.20 8.41
C GLU A 32 24.02 29.18 9.21
N TYR A 33 22.69 29.28 9.20
CA TYR A 33 21.82 28.30 9.87
C TYR A 33 21.59 27.10 8.97
N LYS A 34 21.78 25.90 9.50
CA LYS A 34 21.37 24.67 8.85
C LYS A 34 19.88 24.44 9.10
N ILE A 35 19.10 24.40 8.03
CA ILE A 35 17.65 24.23 8.04
C ILE A 35 17.30 22.83 7.57
N VAL A 36 16.75 22.01 8.47
CA VAL A 36 16.28 20.65 8.19
C VAL A 36 14.76 20.65 8.23
N VAL A 37 14.12 20.23 7.16
CA VAL A 37 12.67 20.04 7.10
C VAL A 37 12.33 18.56 7.23
N LEU A 38 11.42 18.23 8.14
CA LEU A 38 10.82 16.89 8.25
C LEU A 38 9.32 16.98 7.92
N ASP A 39 8.89 16.30 6.85
CA ASP A 39 7.50 16.33 6.41
C ASP A 39 7.07 14.98 5.82
N LYS A 40 5.87 14.52 6.15
CA LYS A 40 5.33 13.26 5.63
C LYS A 40 4.69 13.39 4.24
N LEU A 41 4.55 14.62 3.74
CA LEU A 41 3.90 14.97 2.48
C LEU A 41 2.43 14.54 2.45
N ASP A 42 1.66 14.98 3.44
CA ASP A 42 0.21 14.77 3.52
C ASP A 42 -0.54 15.58 2.43
N TYR A 43 -1.86 15.38 2.29
CA TYR A 43 -2.68 15.91 1.18
C TYR A 43 -2.56 17.42 0.93
N CYS A 44 -2.28 18.20 1.98
CA CYS A 44 -2.18 19.67 1.93
C CYS A 44 -0.74 20.18 1.77
N ALA A 45 0.24 19.29 1.77
CA ALA A 45 1.66 19.60 1.58
C ALA A 45 2.05 19.55 0.10
N SER A 46 3.08 20.31 -0.29
CA SER A 46 3.65 20.25 -1.63
C SER A 46 5.13 20.61 -1.60
N LEU A 47 5.97 19.74 -2.19
CA LEU A 47 7.39 20.04 -2.38
C LEU A 47 7.61 21.28 -3.27
N LYS A 48 6.62 21.69 -4.08
CA LYS A 48 6.69 22.92 -4.88
C LYS A 48 6.81 24.16 -4.00
N ASN A 49 6.27 24.13 -2.78
CA ASN A 49 6.39 25.22 -1.81
C ASN A 49 7.85 25.48 -1.38
N LEU A 50 8.72 24.46 -1.49
CA LEU A 50 10.13 24.51 -1.12
C LEU A 50 11.06 24.65 -2.32
N LYS A 51 10.51 24.80 -3.54
CA LYS A 51 11.29 24.83 -4.78
C LYS A 51 12.36 25.92 -4.80
N SER A 52 12.10 27.07 -4.19
CA SER A 52 13.02 28.22 -4.15
C SER A 52 14.23 28.02 -3.22
N VAL A 53 14.17 27.05 -2.30
CA VAL A 53 15.23 26.77 -1.33
C VAL A 53 15.90 25.40 -1.51
N LYS A 54 15.33 24.52 -2.33
CA LYS A 54 15.76 23.12 -2.45
C LYS A 54 17.26 22.91 -2.73
N ASP A 55 17.87 23.83 -3.49
CA ASP A 55 19.28 23.75 -3.93
C ASP A 55 20.21 24.61 -3.06
N ARG A 56 19.69 25.19 -1.97
CA ARG A 56 20.51 26.00 -1.05
C ARG A 56 21.38 25.08 -0.19
N PRO A 57 22.68 25.40 0.00
CA PRO A 57 23.63 24.52 0.70
C PRO A 57 23.30 24.31 2.18
N ASN A 58 22.55 25.22 2.77
CA ASN A 58 22.13 25.19 4.17
C ASN A 58 20.72 24.58 4.36
N PHE A 59 20.13 23.97 3.32
CA PHE A 59 18.80 23.36 3.36
C PHE A 59 18.88 21.85 3.17
N LYS A 60 18.13 21.09 4.00
CA LYS A 60 17.95 19.64 3.89
C LYS A 60 16.48 19.29 4.03
N PHE A 61 15.98 18.43 3.15
CA PHE A 61 14.63 17.87 3.26
C PHE A 61 14.70 16.39 3.65
N VAL A 62 13.87 15.98 4.60
CA VAL A 62 13.68 14.61 5.07
C VAL A 62 12.20 14.26 4.93
N LYS A 63 11.87 13.30 4.08
CA LYS A 63 10.51 12.76 4.00
C LYS A 63 10.29 11.79 5.16
N GLY A 64 9.25 11.98 5.97
CA GLY A 64 8.86 11.03 6.99
C GLY A 64 7.92 11.59 8.04
N ASP A 65 7.39 10.72 8.89
CA ASP A 65 6.40 11.04 9.92
C ASP A 65 7.06 11.33 11.27
N ILE A 66 6.58 12.36 11.96
CA ILE A 66 7.00 12.69 13.32
C ILE A 66 6.55 11.63 14.34
N GLY A 67 5.58 10.77 13.99
CA GLY A 67 5.21 9.60 14.79
C GLY A 67 6.28 8.51 14.83
N SER A 68 7.29 8.57 13.96
CA SER A 68 8.42 7.63 13.98
C SER A 68 9.52 8.10 14.94
N ALA A 69 9.52 7.54 16.16
CA ALA A 69 10.53 7.87 17.18
C ALA A 69 11.97 7.63 16.68
N ASP A 70 12.22 6.54 15.96
CA ASP A 70 13.52 6.21 15.39
C ASP A 70 13.99 7.26 14.39
N LEU A 71 13.11 7.67 13.46
CA LEU A 71 13.45 8.69 12.46
C LEU A 71 13.73 10.03 13.12
N VAL A 72 12.87 10.47 14.03
CA VAL A 72 13.04 11.74 14.74
C VAL A 72 14.35 11.72 15.51
N SER A 73 14.62 10.66 16.29
CA SER A 73 15.87 10.52 17.05
C SER A 73 17.10 10.52 16.14
N TYR A 74 17.03 9.83 14.99
CA TYR A 74 18.08 9.84 13.99
C TYR A 74 18.33 11.24 13.40
N VAL A 75 17.28 11.98 13.05
CA VAL A 75 17.41 13.35 12.51
C VAL A 75 18.02 14.29 13.55
N LEU A 76 17.53 14.24 14.80
CA LEU A 76 18.06 15.06 15.89
C LEU A 76 19.56 14.83 16.08
N ALA A 77 19.98 13.57 16.14
CA ALA A 77 21.38 13.19 16.35
C ALA A 77 22.27 13.46 15.13
N SER A 78 21.88 12.99 13.94
CA SER A 78 22.69 13.07 12.72
C SER A 78 22.88 14.49 12.21
N ASP A 79 21.86 15.36 12.39
CA ASP A 79 21.94 16.75 11.99
C ASP A 79 22.34 17.70 13.12
N GLN A 80 22.60 17.17 14.32
CA GLN A 80 22.98 17.92 15.52
C GLN A 80 22.02 19.06 15.83
N ILE A 81 20.72 18.77 15.75
CA ILE A 81 19.66 19.78 15.90
C ILE A 81 19.77 20.44 17.27
N ASP A 82 19.68 21.76 17.34
CA ASP A 82 19.61 22.49 18.62
C ASP A 82 18.28 23.23 18.81
N THR A 83 17.52 23.38 17.73
CA THR A 83 16.25 24.12 17.70
C THR A 83 15.19 23.33 16.95
N ILE A 84 14.00 23.20 17.53
CA ILE A 84 12.84 22.60 16.86
C ILE A 84 11.75 23.65 16.72
N MET A 85 11.20 23.81 15.52
CA MET A 85 9.98 24.56 15.25
C MET A 85 8.92 23.60 14.70
N HIS A 86 7.91 23.30 15.51
CA HIS A 86 6.98 22.21 15.26
C HIS A 86 5.67 22.72 14.66
N PHE A 87 5.53 22.64 13.31
CA PHE A 87 4.32 23.07 12.59
C PHE A 87 3.43 21.90 12.12
N ALA A 88 3.98 20.68 12.01
CA ALA A 88 3.24 19.52 11.52
C ALA A 88 1.98 19.26 12.36
N ALA A 89 0.81 19.25 11.72
CA ALA A 89 -0.49 18.98 12.32
C ALA A 89 -1.55 18.70 11.24
N GLN A 90 -2.61 18.02 11.62
CA GLN A 90 -3.89 18.01 10.91
C GLN A 90 -4.75 19.18 11.39
N THR A 91 -5.31 19.98 10.47
CA THR A 91 -5.86 21.32 10.79
C THR A 91 -7.24 21.66 10.21
N HIS A 92 -7.90 20.75 9.51
CA HIS A 92 -9.21 21.05 8.92
C HIS A 92 -10.36 20.76 9.89
N VAL A 93 -10.99 21.80 10.44
CA VAL A 93 -12.04 21.69 11.47
C VAL A 93 -13.18 20.75 11.05
N ASP A 94 -13.74 20.89 9.84
CA ASP A 94 -14.87 20.04 9.42
C ASP A 94 -14.45 18.56 9.31
N ASN A 95 -13.19 18.28 8.93
CA ASN A 95 -12.69 16.91 8.83
C ASN A 95 -12.50 16.28 10.21
N SER A 96 -12.27 17.09 11.25
CA SER A 96 -12.04 16.62 12.60
C SER A 96 -13.29 15.99 13.24
N PHE A 97 -14.49 16.38 12.82
CA PHE A 97 -15.74 15.83 13.35
C PHE A 97 -16.02 14.39 12.92
N GLY A 98 -15.56 13.98 11.72
CA GLY A 98 -15.75 12.61 11.23
C GLY A 98 -14.49 11.74 11.28
N ASN A 99 -13.33 12.29 11.67
CA ASN A 99 -12.06 11.55 11.76
C ASN A 99 -11.20 12.03 12.93
N SER A 100 -11.80 12.22 14.11
CA SER A 100 -11.14 12.78 15.29
C SER A 100 -9.94 11.96 15.77
N PHE A 101 -9.95 10.63 15.59
CA PHE A 101 -8.82 9.76 15.95
C PHE A 101 -7.53 10.11 15.18
N THR A 102 -7.61 10.35 13.88
CA THR A 102 -6.44 10.75 13.07
C THR A 102 -5.88 12.10 13.53
N PHE A 103 -6.71 13.00 14.05
CA PHE A 103 -6.25 14.26 14.64
C PHE A 103 -5.52 14.02 15.96
N THR A 104 -6.01 13.12 16.82
CA THR A 104 -5.32 12.70 18.04
C THR A 104 -3.95 12.09 17.73
N GLU A 105 -3.88 11.18 16.77
CA GLU A 105 -2.62 10.54 16.35
C GLU A 105 -1.61 11.57 15.83
N ASN A 106 -2.02 12.43 14.89
CA ASN A 106 -1.09 13.38 14.29
C ASN A 106 -0.71 14.54 15.24
N ASN A 107 -1.68 15.09 15.96
CA ASN A 107 -1.47 16.29 16.75
C ASN A 107 -0.96 15.98 18.16
N ILE A 108 -1.53 14.98 18.85
CA ILE A 108 -1.13 14.65 20.22
C ILE A 108 0.03 13.65 20.20
N LEU A 109 -0.17 12.46 19.61
CA LEU A 109 0.86 11.41 19.64
C LEU A 109 2.12 11.84 18.88
N GLY A 110 1.97 12.46 17.70
CA GLY A 110 3.10 13.03 16.96
C GLY A 110 3.90 14.07 17.77
N THR A 111 3.21 14.99 18.47
CA THR A 111 3.88 15.95 19.37
C THR A 111 4.57 15.23 20.52
N HIS A 112 3.94 14.21 21.11
CA HIS A 112 4.49 13.44 22.22
C HIS A 112 5.78 12.72 21.82
N VAL A 113 5.80 12.04 20.68
CA VAL A 113 7.00 11.39 20.13
C VAL A 113 8.13 12.41 19.94
N LEU A 114 7.81 13.58 19.39
CA LEU A 114 8.80 14.64 19.17
C LEU A 114 9.36 15.20 20.50
N LEU A 115 8.50 15.37 21.53
CA LEU A 115 8.90 15.80 22.87
C LEU A 115 9.78 14.76 23.58
N GLU A 116 9.39 13.49 23.54
CA GLU A 116 10.20 12.38 24.08
C GLU A 116 11.56 12.30 23.40
N SER A 117 11.59 12.38 22.07
CA SER A 117 12.82 12.34 21.30
C SER A 117 13.72 13.53 21.60
N ALA A 118 13.15 14.73 21.72
CA ALA A 118 13.87 15.96 22.09
C ALA A 118 14.47 15.86 23.51
N LYS A 119 13.69 15.35 24.47
CA LYS A 119 14.11 15.10 25.85
C LYS A 119 15.28 14.10 25.88
N ASN A 120 15.13 12.96 25.21
CA ASN A 120 16.14 11.89 25.21
C ASN A 120 17.43 12.32 24.50
N TYR A 121 17.32 13.14 23.46
CA TYR A 121 18.47 13.66 22.74
C TYR A 121 19.27 14.70 23.56
N GLY A 122 18.62 15.48 24.43
CA GLY A 122 19.29 16.38 25.39
C GLY A 122 20.00 17.61 24.80
N GLY A 123 20.14 17.71 23.46
CA GLY A 123 20.81 18.83 22.78
C GLY A 123 19.91 20.02 22.42
N ILE A 124 18.60 19.94 22.72
CA ILE A 124 17.64 20.99 22.36
C ILE A 124 17.75 22.19 23.28
N LYS A 125 17.99 23.35 22.70
CA LYS A 125 18.08 24.65 23.38
C LYS A 125 16.82 25.50 23.21
N ARG A 126 15.99 25.18 22.22
CA ARG A 126 14.71 25.85 21.99
C ARG A 126 13.72 24.95 21.25
N PHE A 127 12.53 24.79 21.81
CA PHE A 127 11.42 24.04 21.20
C PHE A 127 10.22 24.96 21.03
N ILE A 128 9.87 25.31 19.79
CA ILE A 128 8.73 26.19 19.49
C ILE A 128 7.57 25.34 19.00
N HIS A 129 6.52 25.22 19.82
CA HIS A 129 5.29 24.54 19.46
C HIS A 129 4.30 25.50 18.81
N VAL A 130 3.87 25.20 17.59
CA VAL A 130 2.91 26.02 16.87
C VAL A 130 1.50 25.52 17.11
N SER A 131 0.68 26.37 17.73
CA SER A 131 -0.72 26.13 18.06
C SER A 131 -1.63 27.19 17.41
N THR A 132 -2.90 27.23 17.82
CA THR A 132 -3.97 28.02 17.21
C THR A 132 -4.71 28.86 18.24
N ASP A 133 -5.36 29.94 17.84
CA ASP A 133 -6.27 30.73 18.69
C ASP A 133 -7.54 29.96 19.09
N GLU A 134 -7.97 29.00 18.29
CA GLU A 134 -9.15 28.16 18.56
C GLU A 134 -9.06 27.37 19.89
N VAL A 135 -7.86 27.23 20.47
CA VAL A 135 -7.68 26.60 21.80
C VAL A 135 -8.29 27.42 22.93
N TYR A 136 -8.52 28.72 22.73
CA TYR A 136 -9.21 29.58 23.70
C TYR A 136 -10.73 29.46 23.66
N GLY A 137 -11.30 28.88 22.60
CA GLY A 137 -12.74 28.91 22.36
C GLY A 137 -13.25 30.29 21.91
N GLU A 138 -14.57 30.43 21.90
CA GLU A 138 -15.26 31.61 21.39
C GLU A 138 -15.02 32.86 22.25
N THR A 139 -14.78 34.01 21.60
CA THR A 139 -14.74 35.32 22.25
C THR A 139 -16.08 36.02 22.13
N SER A 140 -16.60 36.61 23.22
CA SER A 140 -17.86 37.36 23.17
C SER A 140 -17.80 38.55 22.18
N VAL A 141 -18.85 38.73 21.38
CA VAL A 141 -18.95 39.76 20.32
C VAL A 141 -18.76 41.20 20.86
N GLY A 142 -19.04 41.44 22.14
CA GLY A 142 -18.86 42.74 22.79
C GLY A 142 -17.53 42.94 23.52
N SER A 143 -16.60 41.97 23.47
CA SER A 143 -15.31 42.11 24.18
C SER A 143 -14.40 43.12 23.46
N GLU A 144 -13.95 44.15 24.18
CA GLU A 144 -12.95 45.11 23.69
C GLU A 144 -11.51 44.59 23.85
N THR A 145 -11.31 43.60 24.71
CA THR A 145 -10.02 42.96 24.97
C THR A 145 -9.97 41.56 24.34
N GLY A 146 -8.92 41.27 23.59
CA GLY A 146 -8.66 39.93 23.06
C GLY A 146 -8.17 38.97 24.12
N ASN A 147 -8.20 37.67 23.81
CA ASN A 147 -7.60 36.65 24.67
C ASN A 147 -6.09 36.89 24.79
N PHE A 148 -5.60 36.93 26.02
CA PHE A 148 -4.18 37.04 26.34
C PHE A 148 -3.63 35.67 26.76
N GLU A 149 -2.31 35.54 26.87
CA GLU A 149 -1.66 34.22 26.87
C GLU A 149 -1.98 33.30 28.07
N ASN A 150 -2.44 33.86 29.18
CA ASN A 150 -2.80 33.12 30.39
C ASN A 150 -4.31 32.77 30.48
N ASN A 151 -5.13 33.15 29.49
CA ASN A 151 -6.53 32.75 29.43
C ASN A 151 -6.66 31.22 29.42
N ALA A 152 -7.76 30.72 29.96
CA ALA A 152 -8.07 29.30 29.97
C ALA A 152 -8.21 28.76 28.55
N LEU A 153 -7.87 27.48 28.38
CA LEU A 153 -8.10 26.77 27.12
C LEU A 153 -9.49 26.13 27.16
N GLU A 154 -10.38 26.58 26.28
CA GLU A 154 -11.77 26.12 26.18
C GLU A 154 -12.08 25.66 24.74
N PRO A 155 -11.37 24.64 24.21
CA PRO A 155 -11.55 24.20 22.83
C PRO A 155 -12.97 23.65 22.58
N THR A 156 -13.61 24.11 21.51
CA THR A 156 -15.00 23.80 21.15
C THR A 156 -15.16 22.72 20.08
N ASN A 157 -14.07 22.26 19.47
CA ASN A 157 -14.10 21.28 18.38
C ASN A 157 -12.94 20.24 18.48
N PRO A 158 -13.03 19.08 17.81
CA PRO A 158 -12.01 18.03 17.95
C PRO A 158 -10.60 18.46 17.50
N TYR A 159 -10.48 19.32 16.48
CA TYR A 159 -9.19 19.88 16.09
C TYR A 159 -8.57 20.74 17.20
N SER A 160 -9.30 21.75 17.69
CA SER A 160 -8.80 22.62 18.76
C SER A 160 -8.52 21.86 20.06
N ALA A 161 -9.33 20.84 20.37
CA ALA A 161 -9.11 19.95 21.51
C ALA A 161 -7.79 19.19 21.41
N THR A 162 -7.45 18.65 20.23
CA THR A 162 -6.17 17.94 20.04
C THR A 162 -4.96 18.89 20.07
N LYS A 163 -5.12 20.14 19.60
CA LYS A 163 -4.07 21.17 19.74
C LYS A 163 -3.87 21.60 21.19
N ALA A 164 -4.95 21.81 21.95
CA ALA A 164 -4.87 22.07 23.38
C ALA A 164 -4.24 20.90 24.15
N GLY A 165 -4.60 19.65 23.81
CA GLY A 165 -3.99 18.45 24.38
C GLY A 165 -2.48 18.36 24.13
N ALA A 166 -2.03 18.69 22.92
CA ALA A 166 -0.61 18.79 22.60
C ALA A 166 0.10 19.88 23.41
N GLU A 167 -0.52 21.06 23.59
CA GLU A 167 0.03 22.11 24.44
C GLU A 167 0.19 21.67 25.91
N MET A 168 -0.75 20.89 26.44
CA MET A 168 -0.65 20.37 27.80
C MET A 168 0.56 19.43 27.95
N LEU A 169 0.87 18.62 26.93
CA LEU A 169 2.09 17.82 26.91
C LEU A 169 3.33 18.73 26.86
N VAL A 170 3.38 19.72 25.97
CA VAL A 170 4.53 20.65 25.89
C VAL A 170 4.80 21.32 27.23
N LYS A 171 3.74 21.79 27.91
CA LYS A 171 3.82 22.39 29.25
C LYS A 171 4.30 21.40 30.31
N ALA A 172 3.79 20.17 30.29
CA ALA A 172 4.23 19.11 31.20
C ALA A 172 5.71 18.79 30.99
N TYR A 173 6.21 18.74 29.75
CA TYR A 173 7.61 18.44 29.46
C TYR A 173 8.55 19.56 29.87
N GLN A 174 8.12 20.80 29.68
CA GLN A 174 8.85 21.95 30.21
C GLN A 174 8.94 21.92 31.73
N THR A 175 7.83 21.61 32.42
CA THR A 175 7.78 21.62 33.89
C THR A 175 8.55 20.45 34.49
N SER A 176 8.34 19.23 33.97
CA SER A 176 8.86 17.99 34.53
C SER A 176 10.29 17.68 34.09
N TYR A 177 10.69 18.09 32.88
CA TYR A 177 11.99 17.73 32.28
C TYR A 177 12.85 18.94 31.91
N GLY A 178 12.39 20.17 32.18
CA GLY A 178 13.15 21.38 31.88
C GLY A 178 13.35 21.65 30.38
N LEU A 179 12.55 21.02 29.51
CA LEU A 179 12.67 21.22 28.06
C LEU A 179 12.39 22.70 27.71
N PRO A 180 13.23 23.38 26.90
CA PRO A 180 13.15 24.82 26.69
C PRO A 180 12.05 25.20 25.68
N CYS A 181 10.80 25.03 26.09
CA CYS A 181 9.63 25.20 25.24
C CYS A 181 9.12 26.65 25.18
N ILE A 182 8.64 27.04 24.01
CA ILE A 182 7.86 28.24 23.70
C ILE A 182 6.62 27.78 22.94
N VAL A 183 5.46 28.36 23.23
CA VAL A 183 4.23 28.07 22.48
C VAL A 183 3.80 29.32 21.72
N THR A 184 3.35 29.17 20.49
CA THR A 184 2.74 30.26 19.73
C THR A 184 1.29 29.93 19.40
N ARG A 185 0.37 30.87 19.53
CA ARG A 185 -1.05 30.69 19.15
C ARG A 185 -1.41 31.73 18.08
N GLY A 186 -1.75 31.27 16.88
CA GLY A 186 -1.96 32.14 15.72
C GLY A 186 -3.43 32.33 15.35
N ASN A 187 -3.80 33.52 14.87
CA ASN A 187 -5.07 33.73 14.15
C ASN A 187 -5.07 33.05 12.76
N ASN A 188 -6.19 33.19 12.02
CA ASN A 188 -6.29 32.73 10.64
C ASN A 188 -5.21 33.37 9.74
N VAL A 189 -4.41 32.52 9.10
CA VAL A 189 -3.37 32.94 8.16
C VAL A 189 -3.87 32.80 6.72
N TYR A 190 -3.48 33.72 5.84
CA TYR A 190 -3.81 33.65 4.41
C TYR A 190 -2.63 34.05 3.52
N GLY A 191 -2.57 33.51 2.30
CA GLY A 191 -1.48 33.79 1.37
C GLY A 191 -1.20 32.70 0.35
N PRO A 192 -0.13 32.86 -0.45
CA PRO A 192 0.42 31.83 -1.33
C PRO A 192 0.67 30.50 -0.62
N HIS A 193 0.51 29.37 -1.32
CA HIS A 193 0.69 28.00 -0.81
C HIS A 193 -0.42 27.48 0.13
N GLN A 194 -1.45 28.25 0.44
CA GLN A 194 -2.56 27.79 1.28
C GLN A 194 -3.43 26.76 0.54
N PHE A 195 -3.74 25.63 1.17
CA PHE A 195 -4.52 24.58 0.51
C PHE A 195 -5.97 25.04 0.19
N PRO A 196 -6.55 24.68 -0.97
CA PRO A 196 -7.84 25.20 -1.47
C PRO A 196 -9.10 25.00 -0.61
N GLU A 197 -9.05 24.16 0.42
CA GLU A 197 -10.18 23.93 1.32
C GLU A 197 -10.49 25.13 2.23
N LYS A 198 -9.47 25.97 2.49
CA LYS A 198 -9.58 27.13 3.37
C LYS A 198 -10.33 28.26 2.67
N LEU A 199 -11.00 29.11 3.46
CA LEU A 199 -11.96 30.12 2.99
C LEU A 199 -11.47 30.97 1.82
N ILE A 200 -10.34 31.65 1.98
CA ILE A 200 -9.81 32.59 0.97
C ILE A 200 -9.41 31.85 -0.33
N PRO A 201 -8.55 30.83 -0.31
CA PRO A 201 -8.25 30.01 -1.49
C PRO A 201 -9.49 29.47 -2.20
N LYS A 202 -10.47 28.96 -1.43
CA LYS A 202 -11.73 28.43 -1.95
C LYS A 202 -12.48 29.49 -2.73
N PHE A 203 -12.66 30.67 -2.14
CA PHE A 203 -13.38 31.76 -2.78
C PHE A 203 -12.67 32.27 -4.01
N VAL A 204 -11.34 32.38 -3.97
CA VAL A 204 -10.56 32.79 -5.14
C VAL A 204 -10.72 31.81 -6.30
N LEU A 205 -10.62 30.50 -6.04
CA LEU A 205 -10.74 29.48 -7.07
C LEU A 205 -12.18 29.35 -7.61
N LEU A 206 -13.20 29.48 -6.76
CA LEU A 206 -14.58 29.52 -7.20
C LEU A 206 -14.86 30.75 -8.06
N ALA A 207 -14.37 31.92 -7.66
CA ALA A 207 -14.46 33.15 -8.46
C ALA A 207 -13.76 33.00 -9.81
N LEU A 208 -12.57 32.37 -9.86
CA LEU A 208 -11.85 32.07 -11.10
C LEU A 208 -12.64 31.16 -12.04
N ARG A 209 -13.42 30.23 -11.48
CA ARG A 209 -14.27 29.30 -12.22
C ARG A 209 -15.64 29.88 -12.58
N GLY A 210 -15.92 31.14 -12.22
CA GLY A 210 -17.24 31.75 -12.39
C GLY A 210 -18.34 31.06 -11.57
N GLN A 211 -17.96 30.41 -10.46
CA GLN A 211 -18.85 29.69 -9.56
C GLN A 211 -19.25 30.56 -8.36
N LYS A 212 -20.31 30.16 -7.66
CA LYS A 212 -20.80 30.87 -6.48
C LYS A 212 -19.87 30.70 -5.28
N LEU A 213 -19.80 31.73 -4.43
CA LEU A 213 -19.00 31.74 -3.19
C LEU A 213 -19.89 31.32 -2.00
N PRO A 214 -19.72 30.10 -1.46
CA PRO A 214 -20.56 29.60 -0.38
C PRO A 214 -20.16 30.21 0.96
N ILE A 215 -21.06 30.99 1.56
CA ILE A 215 -20.94 31.54 2.92
C ILE A 215 -21.76 30.67 3.87
N HIS A 216 -21.15 30.13 4.91
CA HIS A 216 -21.85 29.36 5.95
C HIS A 216 -22.68 30.26 6.85
N GLY A 217 -23.93 29.87 7.10
CA GLY A 217 -24.86 30.67 7.89
C GLY A 217 -25.15 32.00 7.20
N ASP A 218 -25.09 33.09 7.95
CA ASP A 218 -25.31 34.46 7.46
C ASP A 218 -24.02 35.22 7.15
N GLY A 219 -22.85 34.59 7.35
CA GLY A 219 -21.54 35.19 7.12
C GLY A 219 -21.09 36.19 8.18
N SER A 220 -21.81 36.32 9.30
CA SER A 220 -21.47 37.22 10.41
C SER A 220 -20.28 36.77 11.25
N ASN A 221 -19.82 35.52 11.07
CA ASN A 221 -18.60 35.02 11.74
C ASN A 221 -17.42 35.95 11.46
N THR A 222 -16.86 36.46 12.54
CA THR A 222 -15.78 37.44 12.55
C THR A 222 -14.47 36.75 12.89
N ARG A 223 -13.42 37.02 12.10
CA ARG A 223 -12.08 36.45 12.26
C ARG A 223 -11.02 37.52 12.00
N SER A 224 -9.86 37.31 12.60
CA SER A 224 -8.66 38.09 12.32
C SER A 224 -7.84 37.37 11.25
N TYR A 225 -7.48 38.05 10.16
CA TYR A 225 -6.74 37.46 9.04
C TYR A 225 -5.37 38.11 8.89
N MET A 226 -4.30 37.32 9.00
CA MET A 226 -2.93 37.82 8.81
C MET A 226 -2.26 37.23 7.58
N PHE A 227 -1.50 38.08 6.90
CA PHE A 227 -0.77 37.67 5.72
C PHE A 227 0.44 36.79 6.10
N VAL A 228 0.65 35.70 5.36
CA VAL A 228 1.62 34.65 5.71
C VAL A 228 3.07 35.15 5.84
N GLU A 229 3.47 36.20 5.12
CA GLU A 229 4.82 36.78 5.25
C GLU A 229 5.03 37.49 6.60
N ASP A 230 4.01 38.19 7.10
CA ASP A 230 4.05 38.82 8.44
C ASP A 230 4.06 37.76 9.55
N VAL A 231 3.32 36.66 9.35
CA VAL A 231 3.35 35.48 10.23
C VAL A 231 4.74 34.84 10.24
N ALA A 232 5.39 34.69 9.09
CA ALA A 232 6.75 34.18 9.02
C ALA A 232 7.76 35.11 9.73
N ALA A 233 7.54 36.43 9.67
CA ALA A 233 8.32 37.40 10.46
C ALA A 233 8.06 37.29 11.96
N ALA A 234 6.83 36.95 12.38
CA ALA A 234 6.52 36.70 13.79
C ALA A 234 7.27 35.47 14.33
N PHE A 235 7.26 34.37 13.57
CA PHE A 235 8.01 33.17 13.93
C PHE A 235 9.51 33.43 14.03
N GLU A 236 10.07 34.27 13.16
CA GLU A 236 11.45 34.74 13.28
C GLU A 236 11.68 35.54 14.58
N ALA A 237 10.80 36.48 14.91
CA ALA A 237 10.92 37.28 16.13
C ALA A 237 10.87 36.40 17.39
N VAL A 238 9.94 35.44 17.44
CA VAL A 238 9.85 34.46 18.52
C VAL A 238 11.08 33.54 18.56
N LEU A 239 11.55 33.08 17.40
CA LEU A 239 12.76 32.26 17.29
C LEU A 239 13.99 32.95 17.86
N LEU A 240 14.16 34.25 17.64
CA LEU A 240 15.39 34.97 18.02
C LEU A 240 15.30 35.63 19.40
N LYS A 241 14.12 36.09 19.80
CA LYS A 241 13.93 36.94 20.99
C LYS A 241 12.92 36.39 21.99
N GLY A 242 12.20 35.33 21.64
CA GLY A 242 11.23 34.70 22.52
C GLY A 242 11.90 34.15 23.80
N GLU A 243 11.19 34.28 24.91
CA GLU A 243 11.58 33.77 26.22
C GLU A 243 11.10 32.33 26.39
N VAL A 244 11.96 31.45 26.87
CA VAL A 244 11.59 30.06 27.21
C VAL A 244 10.59 30.07 28.36
N GLY A 245 9.57 29.20 28.33
CA GLY A 245 8.50 29.22 29.33
C GLY A 245 7.29 30.05 28.92
N THR A 246 7.37 30.69 27.76
CA THR A 246 6.42 31.71 27.36
C THR A 246 5.53 31.25 26.21
N VAL A 247 4.25 31.60 26.32
CA VAL A 247 3.32 31.60 25.20
C VAL A 247 3.35 32.99 24.54
N TYR A 248 3.27 33.04 23.21
CA TYR A 248 3.11 34.26 22.41
C TYR A 248 1.91 34.14 21.48
N ASN A 249 0.99 35.09 21.57
CA ASN A 249 -0.09 35.23 20.61
C ASN A 249 0.40 35.94 19.33
N ILE A 250 0.16 35.31 18.18
CA ILE A 250 0.40 35.86 16.85
C ILE A 250 -0.98 36.23 16.29
N GLY A 251 -1.35 37.50 16.38
CA GLY A 251 -2.67 37.97 15.93
C GLY A 251 -2.66 39.40 15.44
N THR A 252 -3.79 39.84 14.88
CA THR A 252 -4.03 41.23 14.47
C THR A 252 -5.27 41.78 15.18
N GLN A 253 -5.33 43.10 15.33
CA GLN A 253 -6.53 43.80 15.82
C GLN A 253 -7.53 44.09 14.69
N LYS A 254 -7.15 43.78 13.43
CA LYS A 254 -7.95 44.03 12.23
C LYS A 254 -8.87 42.84 11.96
N GLU A 255 -10.09 42.91 12.47
CA GLU A 255 -11.12 41.88 12.27
C GLU A 255 -11.88 42.05 10.94
N ARG A 256 -12.34 40.93 10.38
CA ARG A 256 -13.20 40.89 9.19
C ARG A 256 -14.24 39.79 9.31
N THR A 257 -15.43 40.04 8.79
CA THR A 257 -16.44 39.00 8.62
C THR A 257 -16.10 38.13 7.42
N VAL A 258 -16.66 36.91 7.38
CA VAL A 258 -16.59 36.06 6.18
C VAL A 258 -17.17 36.78 4.95
N LYS A 259 -18.20 37.61 5.17
CA LYS A 259 -18.80 38.44 4.13
C LYS A 259 -17.82 39.47 3.57
N ASP A 260 -17.09 40.20 4.41
CA ASP A 260 -16.09 41.20 3.97
C ASP A 260 -15.01 40.57 3.07
N VAL A 261 -14.63 39.32 3.38
CA VAL A 261 -13.67 38.54 2.57
C VAL A 261 -14.26 38.21 1.20
N ALA A 262 -15.50 37.73 1.13
CA ALA A 262 -16.17 37.45 -0.13
C ALA A 262 -16.33 38.72 -0.98
N GLU A 263 -16.76 39.82 -0.38
CA GLU A 263 -16.92 41.12 -1.05
C GLU A 263 -15.59 41.67 -1.59
N SER A 264 -14.49 41.50 -0.85
CA SER A 264 -13.14 41.85 -1.29
C SER A 264 -12.72 41.07 -2.55
N ILE A 265 -13.00 39.76 -2.58
CA ILE A 265 -12.69 38.89 -3.74
C ILE A 265 -13.58 39.24 -4.93
N CYS A 266 -14.89 39.43 -4.73
CA CYS A 266 -15.81 39.87 -5.79
C CYS A 266 -15.37 41.21 -6.39
N THR A 267 -14.94 42.17 -5.56
CA THR A 267 -14.44 43.47 -6.01
C THR A 267 -13.21 43.32 -6.90
N TYR A 268 -12.26 42.46 -6.52
CA TYR A 268 -11.07 42.18 -7.32
C TYR A 268 -11.42 41.59 -8.70
N PHE A 269 -12.34 40.62 -8.74
CA PHE A 269 -12.77 39.96 -9.98
C PHE A 269 -13.85 40.73 -10.76
N LYS A 270 -14.31 41.88 -10.25
CA LYS A 270 -15.42 42.68 -10.81
C LYS A 270 -16.72 41.85 -10.97
N LEU A 271 -17.02 41.04 -9.97
CA LEU A 271 -18.20 40.17 -9.93
C LEU A 271 -19.39 40.86 -9.25
N ASP A 272 -20.59 40.55 -9.75
CA ASP A 272 -21.85 40.98 -9.14
C ASP A 272 -22.11 40.18 -7.85
N GLN A 273 -21.95 40.85 -6.71
CA GLN A 273 -22.00 40.24 -5.39
C GLN A 273 -23.33 39.55 -5.10
N GLU A 274 -24.46 40.13 -5.54
CA GLU A 274 -25.81 39.60 -5.30
C GLU A 274 -26.06 38.27 -6.04
N LYS A 275 -25.35 38.03 -7.14
CA LYS A 275 -25.49 36.81 -7.94
C LYS A 275 -24.49 35.72 -7.54
N VAL A 276 -23.31 36.14 -7.08
CA VAL A 276 -22.17 35.26 -6.85
C VAL A 276 -22.11 34.76 -5.41
N ILE A 277 -22.48 35.55 -4.42
CA ILE A 277 -22.50 35.11 -3.02
C ILE A 277 -23.70 34.18 -2.81
N GLN A 278 -23.46 33.03 -2.19
CA GLN A 278 -24.49 32.05 -1.85
C GLN A 278 -24.41 31.69 -0.37
N TYR A 279 -25.47 31.91 0.38
CA TYR A 279 -25.58 31.43 1.75
C TYR A 279 -25.92 29.93 1.75
N VAL A 280 -25.21 29.16 2.56
CA VAL A 280 -25.38 27.71 2.74
C VAL A 280 -25.60 27.41 4.22
N GLU A 281 -25.91 26.16 4.54
CA GLU A 281 -26.08 25.71 5.93
C GLU A 281 -24.88 26.14 6.82
N ASN A 282 -25.14 26.44 8.08
CA ASN A 282 -24.06 26.76 9.01
C ASN A 282 -23.32 25.48 9.42
N ARG A 283 -22.07 25.61 9.86
CA ARG A 283 -21.31 24.48 10.40
C ARG A 283 -21.72 24.22 11.86
N PRO A 284 -21.76 22.95 12.32
CA PRO A 284 -21.90 22.65 13.73
C PRO A 284 -20.77 23.28 14.54
N PHE A 285 -21.09 23.92 15.67
CA PHE A 285 -20.12 24.51 16.60
C PHE A 285 -19.17 25.52 15.92
N ASN A 286 -19.71 26.39 15.06
CA ASN A 286 -18.96 27.44 14.38
C ASN A 286 -18.88 28.71 15.25
N ASP A 287 -17.83 28.82 16.06
CA ASP A 287 -17.63 29.96 16.96
C ASP A 287 -17.78 31.30 16.22
N LEU A 288 -18.45 32.28 16.82
CA LEU A 288 -18.79 33.52 16.12
C LEU A 288 -17.57 34.43 15.96
N ARG A 289 -16.67 34.47 16.95
CA ARG A 289 -15.51 35.38 16.96
C ARG A 289 -14.29 34.78 17.66
N TYR A 290 -13.12 34.98 17.07
CA TYR A 290 -11.82 34.77 17.74
C TYR A 290 -11.02 36.07 17.71
N TYR A 291 -10.57 36.53 18.87
CA TYR A 291 -9.86 37.79 19.03
C TYR A 291 -8.70 37.60 20.02
N LEU A 292 -7.49 38.00 19.60
CA LEU A 292 -6.26 37.84 20.38
C LEU A 292 -5.66 39.19 20.76
N ASP A 293 -5.11 39.30 21.97
CA ASP A 293 -4.13 40.34 22.29
C ASP A 293 -2.74 39.89 21.82
N ASN A 294 -2.02 40.76 21.10
CA ASN A 294 -0.69 40.49 20.55
C ASN A 294 0.42 41.35 21.20
N SER A 295 0.11 42.02 22.32
CA SER A 295 0.99 43.02 22.94
C SER A 295 2.35 42.43 23.31
N LYS A 296 2.38 41.15 23.72
CA LYS A 296 3.60 40.43 24.08
C LYS A 296 4.52 40.16 22.90
N LEU A 297 3.96 39.79 21.75
CA LEU A 297 4.72 39.60 20.51
C LEU A 297 5.28 40.94 20.01
N ARG A 298 4.49 42.02 20.09
CA ARG A 298 4.97 43.38 19.77
C ARG A 298 6.13 43.81 20.66
N GLY A 299 6.15 43.37 21.93
CA GLY A 299 7.28 43.54 22.84
C GLY A 299 8.61 42.95 22.33
N LEU A 300 8.59 41.99 21.40
CA LEU A 300 9.78 41.45 20.73
C LEU A 300 10.26 42.33 19.55
N GLY A 301 9.55 43.42 19.25
CA GLY A 301 9.79 44.30 18.10
C GLY A 301 9.25 43.75 16.78
N TRP A 302 8.21 42.91 16.83
CA TRP A 302 7.44 42.51 15.65
C TRP A 302 6.27 43.47 15.43
N GLU A 303 6.01 43.82 14.17
CA GLU A 303 4.84 44.59 13.74
C GLU A 303 4.28 44.00 12.45
N GLU A 304 2.95 44.06 12.29
CA GLU A 304 2.26 43.69 11.05
C GLU A 304 2.49 44.78 10.00
N THR A 305 3.01 44.41 8.83
CA THR A 305 3.42 45.37 7.80
C THR A 305 2.57 45.31 6.52
N THR A 306 1.86 44.21 6.27
CA THR A 306 1.04 44.06 5.06
C THR A 306 -0.38 44.55 5.29
N GLU A 307 -0.83 45.53 4.52
CA GLU A 307 -2.24 45.92 4.50
C GLU A 307 -3.10 44.87 3.77
N TRP A 308 -4.36 44.72 4.21
CA TRP A 308 -5.30 43.72 3.66
C TRP A 308 -5.39 43.76 2.13
N ALA A 309 -5.48 44.97 1.56
CA ALA A 309 -5.62 45.18 0.11
C ALA A 309 -4.42 44.61 -0.67
N ASP A 310 -3.21 44.72 -0.14
CA ASP A 310 -2.00 44.21 -0.77
C ASP A 310 -1.86 42.70 -0.58
N GLY A 311 -2.11 42.22 0.65
CA GLY A 311 -2.06 40.79 0.96
C GLY A 311 -3.07 39.98 0.15
N ILE A 312 -4.33 40.44 0.06
CA ILE A 312 -5.37 39.72 -0.68
C ILE A 312 -5.08 39.73 -2.18
N LYS A 313 -4.55 40.85 -2.71
CA LYS A 313 -4.11 40.94 -4.11
C LYS A 313 -3.00 39.94 -4.42
N LYS A 314 -1.91 39.92 -3.63
CA LYS A 314 -0.81 38.95 -3.78
C LYS A 314 -1.33 37.51 -3.73
N THR A 315 -2.26 37.23 -2.82
CA THR A 315 -2.89 35.91 -2.68
C THR A 315 -3.63 35.54 -3.96
N ILE A 316 -4.52 36.41 -4.45
CA ILE A 316 -5.29 36.16 -5.67
C ILE A 316 -4.39 35.98 -6.89
N GLU A 317 -3.38 36.83 -7.06
CA GLU A 317 -2.44 36.74 -8.18
C GLU A 317 -1.68 35.41 -8.18
N TRP A 318 -1.28 34.93 -7.00
CA TRP A 318 -0.64 33.63 -6.87
C TRP A 318 -1.59 32.48 -7.27
N PHE A 319 -2.84 32.48 -6.79
CA PHE A 319 -3.82 31.45 -7.17
C PHE A 319 -4.22 31.50 -8.64
N LYS A 320 -4.23 32.69 -9.26
CA LYS A 320 -4.42 32.83 -10.72
C LYS A 320 -3.34 32.10 -11.50
N LEU A 321 -2.10 32.15 -11.04
CA LEU A 321 -0.97 31.56 -11.72
C LEU A 321 -0.82 30.06 -11.42
N HIS A 322 -1.16 29.65 -10.20
CA HIS A 322 -0.78 28.33 -9.68
C HIS A 322 -1.95 27.46 -9.22
N GLY A 323 -3.12 28.04 -8.96
CA GLY A 323 -4.26 27.36 -8.34
C GLY A 323 -4.81 26.18 -9.14
N GLU A 324 -4.75 26.23 -10.47
CA GLU A 324 -5.20 25.16 -11.38
C GLU A 324 -4.03 24.37 -12.00
N SER A 325 -2.79 24.61 -11.56
CA SER A 325 -1.58 24.03 -12.17
C SER A 325 -1.20 22.63 -11.64
N GLY A 326 -2.07 22.01 -10.85
CA GLY A 326 -1.76 20.81 -10.07
C GLY A 326 -0.68 21.09 -9.03
N TRP A 327 -0.75 22.24 -8.33
CA TRP A 327 0.28 22.65 -7.35
C TRP A 327 0.40 21.65 -6.19
N TRP A 328 -0.72 21.07 -5.77
CA TRP A 328 -0.79 19.91 -4.89
C TRP A 328 -1.01 18.65 -5.73
N GLU A 329 -0.54 17.51 -5.23
CA GLU A 329 -0.70 16.22 -5.90
C GLU A 329 -2.15 15.69 -5.85
N THR A 330 -3.01 16.33 -5.04
CA THR A 330 -4.41 15.98 -4.83
C THR A 330 -5.37 16.81 -5.70
N ASP A 331 -6.49 16.21 -6.09
CA ASP A 331 -7.58 16.93 -6.75
C ASP A 331 -8.23 17.91 -5.77
N ILE A 332 -8.21 19.20 -6.13
CA ILE A 332 -8.73 20.29 -5.31
C ILE A 332 -10.24 20.47 -5.46
N GLY A 333 -10.91 19.70 -6.34
CA GLY A 333 -12.33 19.81 -6.61
C GLY A 333 -13.21 19.57 -5.38
N SER A 334 -12.93 18.53 -4.60
CA SER A 334 -13.63 18.24 -3.34
C SER A 334 -13.36 19.31 -2.28
N ALA A 335 -12.16 19.89 -2.27
CA ALA A 335 -11.79 20.98 -1.37
C ALA A 335 -12.66 22.23 -1.57
N LEU A 336 -13.22 22.45 -2.78
CA LEU A 336 -14.07 23.60 -3.07
C LEU A 336 -15.55 23.42 -2.66
N ILE A 337 -15.94 22.25 -2.16
CA ILE A 337 -17.29 22.02 -1.64
C ILE A 337 -17.48 22.84 -0.37
N ALA A 338 -18.70 23.34 -0.14
CA ALA A 338 -19.03 24.15 1.03
C ALA A 338 -18.76 23.40 2.35
N HIS A 339 -19.33 22.20 2.51
CA HIS A 339 -19.20 21.34 3.70
C HIS A 339 -18.49 20.02 3.37
N PRO A 340 -17.15 19.97 3.37
CA PRO A 340 -16.45 18.70 3.25
C PRO A 340 -16.66 17.88 4.54
N ARG A 341 -17.20 16.65 4.46
CA ARG A 341 -17.40 15.77 5.63
C ARG A 341 -16.30 14.70 5.68
N ALA A 342 -15.85 14.27 6.86
CA ALA A 342 -14.94 13.12 6.95
C ALA A 342 -15.68 11.82 6.57
N GLY A 343 -15.01 10.99 5.76
CA GLY A 343 -15.64 10.04 4.81
C GLY A 343 -15.66 10.56 3.37
N GLN A 344 -15.52 11.88 3.18
CA GLN A 344 -15.22 12.60 1.93
C GLN A 344 -13.90 13.39 2.01
N ALA A 345 -13.05 13.15 3.02
CA ALA A 345 -11.62 13.46 2.91
C ALA A 345 -11.05 12.64 1.73
N PRO A 346 -10.10 13.17 0.95
CA PRO A 346 -9.85 12.69 -0.41
C PRO A 346 -9.40 11.22 -0.39
N LYS A 347 -10.34 10.31 -0.64
CA LYS A 347 -10.06 9.23 -1.59
C LYS A 347 -9.90 9.93 -2.94
N MET A 348 -8.87 9.56 -3.69
CA MET A 348 -8.58 10.10 -5.03
C MET A 348 -9.73 9.87 -6.04
N HIS A 349 -10.93 10.43 -5.87
CA HIS A 349 -12.02 10.36 -6.85
C HIS A 349 -12.79 11.68 -6.93
N THR A 350 -12.55 12.40 -8.03
CA THR A 350 -13.47 12.67 -9.15
C THR A 350 -13.96 14.12 -9.19
N ALA A 351 -13.16 14.95 -9.86
CA ALA A 351 -13.61 16.12 -10.59
C ALA A 351 -15.01 15.90 -11.21
N ARG A 352 -15.93 16.85 -10.97
CA ARG A 352 -17.09 17.10 -11.84
C ARG A 352 -16.57 17.35 -13.27
N PRO A 353 -17.36 17.02 -14.30
CA PRO A 353 -16.83 16.65 -15.61
C PRO A 353 -15.92 17.77 -16.11
N PRO A 354 -14.68 17.45 -16.51
CA PRO A 354 -13.90 18.40 -17.26
C PRO A 354 -14.75 18.80 -18.46
N SER A 355 -14.66 20.05 -18.88
CA SER A 355 -14.85 20.36 -20.29
C SER A 355 -14.08 19.29 -21.08
N VAL A 356 -14.80 18.34 -21.70
CA VAL A 356 -14.33 17.06 -22.25
C VAL A 356 -12.81 17.03 -22.44
N ALA A 357 -12.07 16.70 -21.38
CA ALA A 357 -10.74 16.15 -21.53
C ALA A 357 -11.00 14.69 -21.89
N SER A 358 -10.85 14.35 -23.17
CA SER A 358 -11.24 13.04 -23.69
C SER A 358 -10.58 11.92 -22.85
N SER A 359 -11.38 11.14 -22.10
CA SER A 359 -10.88 9.91 -21.49
C SER A 359 -10.30 9.03 -22.59
N LYS A 360 -9.06 8.57 -22.39
CA LYS A 360 -8.37 7.66 -23.31
C LYS A 360 -8.18 6.32 -22.62
N PHE A 361 -8.83 5.29 -23.14
CA PHE A 361 -8.82 3.94 -22.59
C PHE A 361 -7.77 3.06 -23.30
N LEU A 362 -7.10 2.20 -22.54
CA LEU A 362 -6.27 1.12 -23.08
C LEU A 362 -6.83 -0.23 -22.62
N ILE A 363 -7.18 -1.10 -23.56
CA ILE A 363 -7.82 -2.39 -23.26
C ILE A 363 -6.82 -3.54 -23.44
N PHE A 364 -6.62 -4.33 -22.39
CA PHE A 364 -5.94 -5.62 -22.45
C PHE A 364 -6.97 -6.74 -22.63
N GLY A 365 -6.67 -7.68 -23.54
CA GLY A 365 -7.54 -8.84 -23.80
C GLY A 365 -8.42 -8.72 -25.05
N LYS A 366 -7.94 -8.07 -26.12
CA LYS A 366 -8.66 -7.89 -27.41
C LYS A 366 -9.35 -9.16 -27.93
N THR A 367 -8.67 -10.30 -27.90
CA THR A 367 -9.19 -11.59 -28.40
C THR A 367 -10.02 -12.35 -27.35
N GLY A 368 -10.15 -11.78 -26.15
CA GLY A 368 -10.95 -12.29 -25.05
C GLY A 368 -12.41 -11.86 -25.19
N TRP A 369 -13.31 -12.57 -24.52
CA TRP A 369 -14.74 -12.35 -24.68
C TRP A 369 -15.20 -11.01 -24.10
N ILE A 370 -14.75 -10.66 -22.90
CA ILE A 370 -15.03 -9.36 -22.27
C ILE A 370 -14.28 -8.23 -23.00
N GLY A 371 -12.99 -8.41 -23.31
CA GLY A 371 -12.18 -7.37 -23.95
C GLY A 371 -12.66 -6.97 -25.35
N GLY A 372 -13.23 -7.90 -26.12
CA GLY A 372 -13.90 -7.57 -27.39
C GLY A 372 -15.11 -6.66 -27.18
N GLN A 373 -16.03 -7.06 -26.29
CA GLN A 373 -17.25 -6.30 -25.99
C GLN A 373 -16.95 -4.90 -25.42
N LEU A 374 -15.91 -4.74 -24.61
CA LEU A 374 -15.51 -3.42 -24.10
C LEU A 374 -15.12 -2.46 -25.22
N GLY A 375 -14.44 -2.95 -26.26
CA GLY A 375 -14.12 -2.12 -27.42
C GLY A 375 -15.36 -1.74 -28.22
N ASP A 376 -16.32 -2.65 -28.37
CA ASP A 376 -17.61 -2.36 -29.03
C ASP A 376 -18.40 -1.30 -28.24
N ILE A 377 -18.45 -1.41 -26.91
CA ILE A 377 -19.12 -0.45 -26.02
C ILE A 377 -18.47 0.93 -26.11
N LEU A 378 -17.14 1.01 -26.03
CA LEU A 378 -16.40 2.28 -26.11
C LEU A 378 -16.52 2.91 -27.51
N SER A 379 -16.50 2.09 -28.58
CA SER A 379 -16.73 2.54 -29.96
C SER A 379 -18.12 3.17 -30.12
N LYS A 380 -19.17 2.49 -29.63
CA LYS A 380 -20.55 2.98 -29.68
C LYS A 380 -20.75 4.27 -28.87
N SER A 381 -19.98 4.43 -27.79
CA SER A 381 -20.04 5.59 -26.90
C SER A 381 -19.16 6.77 -27.36
N GLY A 382 -18.42 6.62 -28.47
CA GLY A 382 -17.52 7.66 -28.98
C GLY A 382 -16.31 7.95 -28.08
N VAL A 383 -15.95 7.03 -27.18
CA VAL A 383 -14.82 7.20 -26.26
C VAL A 383 -13.53 6.74 -26.94
N SER A 384 -12.46 7.52 -26.81
CA SER A 384 -11.15 7.17 -27.39
C SER A 384 -10.57 5.95 -26.68
N PHE A 385 -10.21 4.92 -27.44
CA PHE A 385 -9.53 3.75 -26.89
C PHE A 385 -8.56 3.11 -27.87
N GLU A 386 -7.60 2.36 -27.32
CA GLU A 386 -6.71 1.50 -28.07
C GLU A 386 -6.67 0.11 -27.43
N TYR A 387 -6.34 -0.92 -28.23
CA TYR A 387 -6.04 -2.25 -27.70
C TYR A 387 -4.55 -2.39 -27.45
N ALA A 388 -4.19 -2.96 -26.31
CA ALA A 388 -2.80 -3.22 -25.98
C ALA A 388 -2.16 -4.19 -26.98
N SER A 389 -0.95 -3.84 -27.44
CA SER A 389 -0.18 -4.61 -28.42
C SER A 389 0.80 -5.60 -27.80
N CYS A 390 1.00 -5.56 -26.47
CA CYS A 390 1.91 -6.43 -25.74
C CYS A 390 1.17 -7.40 -24.81
N ARG A 391 1.86 -8.45 -24.36
CA ARG A 391 1.36 -9.37 -23.33
C ARG A 391 1.61 -8.81 -21.93
N LEU A 392 0.84 -9.29 -20.95
CA LEU A 392 0.93 -8.82 -19.56
C LEU A 392 2.29 -9.16 -18.90
N GLN A 393 2.94 -10.26 -19.28
CA GLN A 393 4.24 -10.64 -18.74
C GLN A 393 5.42 -9.82 -19.30
N GLU A 394 5.20 -9.02 -20.36
CA GLU A 394 6.24 -8.23 -21.03
C GLU A 394 6.33 -6.83 -20.40
N ARG A 395 6.74 -6.76 -19.14
CA ARG A 395 6.72 -5.53 -18.32
C ARG A 395 7.33 -4.32 -19.03
N GLU A 396 8.50 -4.44 -19.66
CA GLU A 396 9.17 -3.30 -20.29
C GLU A 396 8.44 -2.82 -21.55
N LYS A 397 7.86 -3.72 -22.35
CA LYS A 397 7.03 -3.35 -23.51
C LYS A 397 5.74 -2.68 -23.06
N MET A 398 5.16 -3.17 -21.96
CA MET A 398 3.96 -2.58 -21.37
C MET A 398 4.23 -1.17 -20.82
N ALA A 399 5.35 -0.97 -20.13
CA ALA A 399 5.76 0.35 -19.68
C ALA A 399 5.90 1.34 -20.84
N LYS A 400 6.60 0.93 -21.92
CA LYS A 400 6.71 1.73 -23.14
C LYS A 400 5.36 2.04 -23.77
N LEU A 401 4.49 1.04 -23.88
CA LEU A 401 3.14 1.20 -24.42
C LEU A 401 2.32 2.22 -23.61
N LEU A 402 2.38 2.17 -22.27
CA LEU A 402 1.70 3.13 -21.41
C LEU A 402 2.26 4.55 -21.59
N ASP A 403 3.58 4.68 -21.76
CA ASP A 403 4.24 5.98 -21.99
C ASP A 403 3.94 6.57 -23.38
N GLU A 404 3.76 5.71 -24.39
CA GLU A 404 3.40 6.09 -25.77
C GLU A 404 1.92 6.44 -25.89
N VAL A 405 1.03 5.57 -25.42
CA VAL A 405 -0.42 5.74 -25.52
C VAL A 405 -0.92 6.83 -24.58
N LYS A 406 -0.29 6.97 -23.40
CA LYS A 406 -0.69 7.86 -22.30
C LYS A 406 -2.17 7.72 -21.94
N PRO A 407 -2.66 6.50 -21.66
CA PRO A 407 -4.06 6.31 -21.32
C PRO A 407 -4.38 6.93 -19.95
N THR A 408 -5.60 7.44 -19.80
CA THR A 408 -6.11 7.85 -18.49
C THR A 408 -6.73 6.68 -17.73
N HIS A 409 -7.17 5.65 -18.45
CA HIS A 409 -7.81 4.44 -17.90
C HIS A 409 -7.29 3.19 -18.61
N VAL A 410 -7.11 2.11 -17.85
CA VAL A 410 -6.77 0.78 -18.35
C VAL A 410 -7.89 -0.20 -18.00
N LEU A 411 -8.38 -0.95 -18.98
CA LEU A 411 -9.32 -2.06 -18.77
C LEU A 411 -8.60 -3.39 -18.98
N ASN A 412 -8.34 -4.11 -17.91
CA ASN A 412 -7.67 -5.41 -17.95
C ASN A 412 -8.67 -6.57 -17.96
N ALA A 413 -9.02 -7.01 -19.16
CA ALA A 413 -9.77 -8.25 -19.40
C ALA A 413 -8.86 -9.39 -19.90
N ALA A 414 -7.54 -9.24 -19.78
CA ALA A 414 -6.59 -10.28 -20.17
C ALA A 414 -6.40 -11.30 -19.03
N GLY A 415 -6.36 -12.56 -19.42
CA GLY A 415 -6.14 -13.71 -18.54
C GLY A 415 -6.21 -15.00 -19.33
N VAL A 416 -5.72 -16.08 -18.73
CA VAL A 416 -5.81 -17.43 -19.28
C VAL A 416 -6.75 -18.25 -18.40
N THR A 417 -7.82 -18.76 -18.99
CA THR A 417 -8.79 -19.68 -18.38
C THR A 417 -8.78 -21.03 -19.07
N GLY A 418 -7.76 -21.31 -19.89
CA GLY A 418 -7.67 -22.53 -20.70
C GLY A 418 -8.60 -22.58 -21.91
N ARG A 419 -8.37 -23.57 -22.78
CA ARG A 419 -9.32 -24.00 -23.83
C ARG A 419 -9.48 -25.52 -23.74
N PRO A 420 -10.72 -26.06 -23.70
CA PRO A 420 -12.01 -25.35 -23.75
C PRO A 420 -12.46 -24.76 -22.40
N ASN A 421 -11.88 -25.20 -21.28
CA ASN A 421 -12.33 -24.84 -19.93
C ASN A 421 -11.14 -24.64 -18.95
N VAL A 422 -11.48 -24.35 -17.70
CA VAL A 422 -10.54 -24.05 -16.62
C VAL A 422 -9.63 -25.22 -16.23
N ASP A 423 -10.02 -26.46 -16.53
CA ASP A 423 -9.25 -27.67 -16.19
C ASP A 423 -7.87 -27.69 -16.88
N TRP A 424 -7.73 -26.99 -18.02
CA TRP A 424 -6.45 -26.77 -18.68
C TRP A 424 -5.41 -26.12 -17.75
N CYS A 425 -5.84 -25.27 -16.82
CA CYS A 425 -4.95 -24.59 -15.87
C CYS A 425 -4.29 -25.58 -14.88
N GLU A 426 -4.88 -26.75 -14.65
CA GLU A 426 -4.30 -27.79 -13.78
C GLU A 426 -3.03 -28.40 -14.36
N THR A 427 -2.95 -28.48 -15.69
CA THR A 427 -1.81 -29.07 -16.42
C THR A 427 -0.84 -28.01 -16.98
N HIS A 428 -1.22 -26.73 -16.96
CA HIS A 428 -0.46 -25.60 -17.49
C HIS A 428 -0.26 -24.52 -16.42
N LYS A 429 0.28 -24.96 -15.28
CA LYS A 429 0.41 -24.11 -14.09
C LYS A 429 1.37 -22.94 -14.32
N ILE A 430 2.48 -23.16 -15.02
CA ILE A 430 3.49 -22.13 -15.29
C ILE A 430 2.90 -21.03 -16.18
N GLU A 431 2.19 -21.38 -17.26
CA GLU A 431 1.53 -20.43 -18.15
C GLU A 431 0.44 -19.63 -17.42
N THR A 432 -0.30 -20.30 -16.54
CA THR A 432 -1.32 -19.69 -15.70
C THR A 432 -0.70 -18.67 -14.74
N LEU A 433 0.39 -19.02 -14.04
CA LEU A 433 1.13 -18.09 -13.17
C LEU A 433 1.70 -16.90 -13.94
N ARG A 434 2.32 -17.15 -15.09
CA ARG A 434 2.93 -16.13 -15.93
C ARG A 434 1.93 -15.05 -16.34
N THR A 435 0.72 -15.45 -16.71
CA THR A 435 -0.29 -14.49 -17.18
C THR A 435 -1.16 -13.95 -16.04
N ASN A 436 -1.76 -14.84 -15.24
CA ASN A 436 -2.78 -14.45 -14.26
C ASN A 436 -2.19 -13.85 -12.99
N VAL A 437 -0.93 -14.15 -12.66
CA VAL A 437 -0.24 -13.63 -11.47
C VAL A 437 0.77 -12.57 -11.86
N ILE A 438 1.90 -12.97 -12.49
CA ILE A 438 3.00 -12.06 -12.83
C ILE A 438 2.50 -10.94 -13.73
N GLY A 439 1.75 -11.28 -14.78
CA GLY A 439 1.26 -10.31 -15.74
C GLY A 439 0.30 -9.28 -15.16
N VAL A 440 -0.69 -9.72 -14.39
CA VAL A 440 -1.67 -8.80 -13.78
C VAL A 440 -1.00 -7.88 -12.78
N LEU A 441 -0.12 -8.40 -11.91
CA LEU A 441 0.60 -7.59 -10.92
C LEU A 441 1.55 -6.59 -11.59
N ASN A 442 2.19 -6.95 -12.71
CA ASN A 442 2.98 -6.01 -13.50
C ASN A 442 2.14 -4.83 -14.01
N LEU A 443 0.94 -5.11 -14.52
CA LEU A 443 0.07 -4.05 -15.00
C LEU A 443 -0.45 -3.15 -13.87
N CYS A 444 -0.87 -3.73 -12.73
CA CYS A 444 -1.26 -2.95 -11.56
C CYS A 444 -0.14 -2.00 -11.12
N ASP A 445 1.07 -2.54 -10.99
CA ASP A 445 2.24 -1.80 -10.52
C ASP A 445 2.67 -0.69 -11.49
N LEU A 446 2.62 -0.93 -12.80
CA LEU A 446 2.94 0.10 -13.81
C LEU A 446 1.86 1.19 -13.91
N CYS A 447 0.59 0.85 -13.69
CA CYS A 447 -0.51 1.81 -13.62
C CYS A 447 -0.38 2.70 -12.37
N GLU A 448 -0.07 2.11 -11.21
CA GLU A 448 0.14 2.83 -9.95
C GLU A 448 1.29 3.85 -10.09
N GLU A 449 2.44 3.43 -10.63
CA GLU A 449 3.60 4.30 -10.90
C GLU A 449 3.28 5.52 -11.78
N ARG A 450 2.18 5.46 -12.55
CA ARG A 450 1.75 6.49 -13.50
C ARG A 450 0.46 7.20 -13.10
N GLY A 451 -0.14 6.86 -11.97
CA GLY A 451 -1.45 7.39 -11.56
C GLY A 451 -2.58 7.06 -12.54
N ILE A 452 -2.49 5.94 -13.25
CA ILE A 452 -3.49 5.47 -14.22
C ILE A 452 -4.55 4.64 -13.49
N HIS A 453 -5.83 4.96 -13.70
CA HIS A 453 -6.92 4.14 -13.17
C HIS A 453 -6.97 2.79 -13.90
N MET A 454 -6.92 1.69 -13.16
CA MET A 454 -7.01 0.35 -13.73
C MET A 454 -8.28 -0.36 -13.28
N THR A 455 -9.11 -0.81 -14.22
CA THR A 455 -10.19 -1.77 -13.96
C THR A 455 -9.74 -3.18 -14.32
N ASN A 456 -9.67 -4.05 -13.32
CA ASN A 456 -9.32 -5.45 -13.44
C ASN A 456 -10.57 -6.33 -13.40
N TYR A 457 -10.86 -7.04 -14.49
CA TYR A 457 -11.96 -8.01 -14.53
C TYR A 457 -11.48 -9.32 -13.92
N ALA A 458 -11.74 -9.47 -12.61
CA ALA A 458 -11.42 -10.64 -11.81
C ALA A 458 -12.57 -11.67 -11.84
N THR A 459 -12.65 -12.54 -10.83
CA THR A 459 -13.57 -13.66 -10.80
C THR A 459 -14.17 -13.86 -9.41
N GLY A 460 -15.48 -14.10 -9.35
CA GLY A 460 -16.18 -14.56 -8.15
C GLY A 460 -16.01 -16.05 -7.86
N CYS A 461 -15.31 -16.79 -8.74
CA CYS A 461 -15.05 -18.23 -8.57
C CYS A 461 -13.96 -18.55 -7.52
N ILE A 462 -13.96 -17.83 -6.39
CA ILE A 462 -13.02 -17.97 -5.27
C ILE A 462 -13.74 -18.32 -3.96
N PHE A 463 -15.06 -18.52 -4.03
CA PHE A 463 -15.89 -18.94 -2.90
C PHE A 463 -16.63 -20.24 -3.17
N GLU A 464 -16.90 -21.00 -2.13
CA GLU A 464 -17.87 -22.09 -2.08
C GLU A 464 -18.83 -21.89 -0.92
N TYR A 465 -20.10 -22.30 -1.07
CA TYR A 465 -21.07 -22.24 0.02
C TYR A 465 -20.54 -22.93 1.29
N ASP A 466 -20.74 -22.28 2.43
CA ASP A 466 -20.26 -22.76 3.73
C ASP A 466 -21.33 -22.59 4.82
N LYS A 467 -20.93 -22.75 6.08
CA LYS A 467 -21.85 -22.67 7.21
C LYS A 467 -22.40 -21.25 7.44
N GLU A 468 -21.62 -20.23 7.11
CA GLU A 468 -21.98 -18.81 7.27
C GLU A 468 -22.75 -18.30 6.05
N HIS A 469 -22.55 -18.93 4.90
CA HIS A 469 -23.21 -18.66 3.63
C HIS A 469 -23.89 -19.94 3.12
N PRO A 470 -24.99 -20.41 3.73
CA PRO A 470 -25.66 -21.63 3.28
C PRO A 470 -26.30 -21.46 1.91
N GLU A 471 -26.28 -22.51 1.09
CA GLU A 471 -26.96 -22.55 -0.21
C GLU A 471 -28.47 -22.22 -0.06
N GLY A 472 -28.95 -21.28 -0.88
CA GLY A 472 -30.36 -20.88 -0.89
C GLY A 472 -30.81 -19.99 0.28
N SER A 473 -29.88 -19.53 1.13
CA SER A 473 -30.20 -18.63 2.27
C SER A 473 -30.44 -17.17 1.84
N GLY A 474 -29.97 -16.76 0.66
CA GLY A 474 -29.91 -15.36 0.23
C GLY A 474 -28.79 -14.55 0.90
N ILE A 475 -27.94 -15.20 1.71
CA ILE A 475 -26.77 -14.58 2.34
C ILE A 475 -25.58 -14.80 1.40
N GLY A 476 -25.16 -13.75 0.71
CA GLY A 476 -24.03 -13.78 -0.21
C GLY A 476 -22.71 -13.38 0.46
N PHE A 477 -21.60 -13.84 -0.12
CA PHE A 477 -20.25 -13.42 0.25
C PHE A 477 -20.03 -11.96 -0.14
N LYS A 478 -19.52 -11.16 0.79
CA LYS A 478 -19.17 -9.75 0.65
C LYS A 478 -17.79 -9.56 0.03
N GLU A 479 -17.45 -8.32 -0.28
CA GLU A 479 -16.13 -7.99 -0.83
C GLU A 479 -14.99 -8.14 0.19
N GLU A 480 -15.32 -8.11 1.47
CA GLU A 480 -14.40 -8.21 2.61
C GLU A 480 -14.15 -9.65 3.06
N ASP A 481 -14.98 -10.60 2.63
CA ASP A 481 -14.86 -12.01 3.02
C ASP A 481 -13.62 -12.67 2.42
N GLU A 482 -12.99 -13.54 3.20
CA GLU A 482 -11.83 -14.29 2.77
C GLU A 482 -12.22 -15.42 1.81
N ALA A 483 -11.47 -15.54 0.71
CA ALA A 483 -11.69 -16.60 -0.27
C ALA A 483 -11.54 -17.98 0.39
N ASN A 484 -12.61 -18.77 0.37
CA ASN A 484 -12.65 -20.10 0.98
C ASN A 484 -12.50 -21.24 -0.06
N PHE A 485 -12.52 -20.95 -1.36
CA PHE A 485 -12.42 -21.97 -2.42
C PHE A 485 -11.08 -21.96 -3.15
N VAL A 486 -10.33 -23.05 -2.98
CA VAL A 486 -9.04 -23.30 -3.65
C VAL A 486 -9.02 -24.60 -4.46
N GLY A 487 -10.22 -25.14 -4.78
CA GLY A 487 -10.37 -26.44 -5.43
C GLY A 487 -9.83 -26.53 -6.87
N SER A 488 -9.53 -25.40 -7.52
CA SER A 488 -8.81 -25.39 -8.80
C SER A 488 -7.63 -24.43 -8.76
N PHE A 489 -6.58 -24.74 -9.53
CA PHE A 489 -5.40 -23.90 -9.65
C PHE A 489 -5.72 -22.50 -10.19
N TYR A 490 -6.72 -22.40 -11.07
CA TYR A 490 -7.24 -21.11 -11.52
C TYR A 490 -7.84 -20.29 -10.37
N SER A 491 -8.74 -20.88 -9.58
CA SER A 491 -9.36 -20.19 -8.44
C SER A 491 -8.33 -19.80 -7.39
N PHE A 492 -7.42 -20.72 -7.07
CA PHE A 492 -6.32 -20.49 -6.14
C PHE A 492 -5.45 -19.30 -6.56
N THR A 493 -5.01 -19.26 -7.84
CA THR A 493 -4.20 -18.13 -8.34
C THR A 493 -4.97 -16.81 -8.35
N LYS A 494 -6.28 -16.84 -8.59
CA LYS A 494 -7.12 -15.64 -8.60
C LYS A 494 -7.37 -15.07 -7.21
N ALA A 495 -7.68 -15.92 -6.22
CA ALA A 495 -7.81 -15.52 -4.82
C ALA A 495 -6.51 -14.86 -4.30
N LEU A 496 -5.38 -15.49 -4.62
CA LEU A 496 -4.06 -14.99 -4.31
C LEU A 496 -3.79 -13.63 -4.94
N VAL A 497 -4.08 -13.46 -6.23
CA VAL A 497 -3.84 -12.20 -6.92
C VAL A 497 -4.72 -11.08 -6.37
N GLU A 498 -5.97 -11.36 -6.04
CA GLU A 498 -6.88 -10.38 -5.43
C GLU A 498 -6.34 -9.88 -4.08
N SER A 499 -5.77 -10.78 -3.27
CA SER A 499 -5.15 -10.46 -1.97
C SER A 499 -3.94 -9.51 -2.08
N LEU A 500 -3.29 -9.47 -3.25
CA LEU A 500 -2.17 -8.58 -3.58
C LEU A 500 -2.64 -7.29 -4.27
N ILE A 501 -3.61 -7.38 -5.18
CA ILE A 501 -4.13 -6.22 -5.92
C ILE A 501 -4.83 -5.23 -5.00
N LYS A 502 -5.47 -5.71 -3.91
CA LYS A 502 -6.11 -4.82 -2.92
C LYS A 502 -5.13 -3.86 -2.22
N GLN A 503 -3.82 -4.02 -2.40
CA GLN A 503 -2.79 -3.12 -1.86
C GLN A 503 -2.42 -1.98 -2.82
N TYR A 504 -3.06 -1.86 -3.99
CA TYR A 504 -2.85 -0.76 -4.94
C TYR A 504 -4.03 0.21 -4.90
N GLU A 505 -3.76 1.51 -4.84
CA GLU A 505 -4.78 2.53 -4.58
C GLU A 505 -5.63 2.86 -5.81
N HIS A 506 -5.08 2.70 -7.01
CA HIS A 506 -5.74 3.12 -8.26
C HIS A 506 -6.44 1.98 -9.02
N VAL A 507 -6.69 0.85 -8.34
CA VAL A 507 -7.25 -0.35 -8.96
C VAL A 507 -8.70 -0.61 -8.53
N LEU A 508 -9.58 -0.77 -9.53
CA LEU A 508 -10.92 -1.34 -9.41
C LEU A 508 -10.85 -2.83 -9.75
N THR A 509 -11.36 -3.70 -8.87
CA THR A 509 -11.44 -5.14 -9.13
C THR A 509 -12.89 -5.58 -9.20
N LEU A 510 -13.31 -6.12 -10.34
CA LEU A 510 -14.69 -6.56 -10.60
C LEU A 510 -14.75 -8.09 -10.62
N ARG A 511 -15.42 -8.69 -9.63
CA ARG A 511 -15.59 -10.16 -9.55
C ARG A 511 -16.69 -10.61 -10.51
N VAL A 512 -16.30 -11.01 -11.72
CA VAL A 512 -17.21 -11.57 -12.73
C VAL A 512 -17.54 -13.03 -12.42
N ARG A 513 -18.75 -13.46 -12.74
CA ARG A 513 -19.25 -14.80 -12.42
C ARG A 513 -20.11 -15.32 -13.56
N MET A 514 -19.77 -16.50 -14.10
CA MET A 514 -20.53 -17.18 -15.17
C MET A 514 -21.08 -16.20 -16.24
N PRO A 515 -20.21 -15.54 -17.02
CA PRO A 515 -20.63 -14.47 -17.91
C PRO A 515 -21.67 -14.91 -18.96
N ILE A 516 -22.68 -14.08 -19.18
CA ILE A 516 -23.79 -14.30 -20.12
C ILE A 516 -23.97 -13.08 -21.04
N THR A 517 -24.35 -13.32 -22.29
CA THR A 517 -24.77 -12.30 -23.27
C THR A 517 -26.02 -12.77 -24.03
N HIS A 518 -26.72 -11.87 -24.72
CA HIS A 518 -27.77 -12.17 -25.68
C HIS A 518 -27.30 -13.04 -26.86
N ASP A 519 -26.02 -12.97 -27.23
CA ASP A 519 -25.46 -13.87 -28.25
C ASP A 519 -25.33 -15.30 -27.70
N LEU A 520 -26.39 -16.10 -27.88
CA LEU A 520 -26.42 -17.52 -27.52
C LEU A 520 -25.72 -18.42 -28.55
N THR A 521 -25.18 -17.86 -29.65
CA THR A 521 -24.38 -18.64 -30.62
C THR A 521 -22.94 -18.83 -30.13
N ASN A 522 -22.50 -18.00 -29.18
CA ASN A 522 -21.16 -18.07 -28.63
C ASN A 522 -21.00 -19.31 -27.71
N PRO A 523 -20.08 -20.25 -28.01
CA PRO A 523 -19.91 -21.47 -27.22
C PRO A 523 -19.37 -21.21 -25.80
N ARG A 524 -18.89 -19.99 -25.51
CA ARG A 524 -18.45 -19.61 -24.16
C ARG A 524 -19.60 -19.21 -23.24
N ASN A 525 -20.75 -18.85 -23.82
CA ASN A 525 -21.93 -18.41 -23.11
C ASN A 525 -22.46 -19.51 -22.19
N PHE A 526 -22.74 -19.14 -20.94
CA PHE A 526 -23.21 -20.09 -19.93
C PHE A 526 -24.49 -20.81 -20.38
N VAL A 527 -25.46 -20.08 -20.92
CA VAL A 527 -26.72 -20.65 -21.45
C VAL A 527 -26.41 -21.67 -22.54
N THR A 528 -25.53 -21.32 -23.48
CA THR A 528 -25.13 -22.21 -24.58
C THR A 528 -24.43 -23.47 -24.10
N LYS A 529 -23.64 -23.39 -23.03
CA LYS A 529 -23.01 -24.57 -22.44
C LYS A 529 -24.05 -25.50 -21.83
N ILE A 530 -24.90 -24.97 -20.95
CA ILE A 530 -25.86 -25.80 -20.21
C ILE A 530 -26.98 -26.34 -21.11
N ALA A 531 -27.31 -25.64 -22.20
CA ALA A 531 -28.28 -26.11 -23.20
C ALA A 531 -27.73 -27.23 -24.10
N ASN A 532 -26.40 -27.39 -24.15
CA ASN A 532 -25.73 -28.47 -24.89
C ASN A 532 -25.38 -29.67 -24.00
N TYR A 533 -25.58 -29.59 -22.68
CA TYR A 533 -25.31 -30.69 -21.78
C TYR A 533 -26.53 -31.61 -21.69
N ASP A 534 -26.31 -32.93 -21.77
CA ASP A 534 -27.37 -33.93 -21.56
C ASP A 534 -27.93 -33.85 -20.13
N ARG A 535 -27.05 -33.53 -19.17
CA ARG A 535 -27.38 -33.43 -17.75
C ARG A 535 -26.71 -32.22 -17.10
N VAL A 536 -27.42 -31.55 -16.20
CA VAL A 536 -26.93 -30.37 -15.47
C VAL A 536 -26.98 -30.56 -13.95
N VAL A 537 -26.26 -29.72 -13.19
CA VAL A 537 -26.33 -29.72 -11.72
C VAL A 537 -27.10 -28.50 -11.26
N ASN A 538 -28.14 -28.73 -10.46
CA ASN A 538 -29.05 -27.67 -10.06
C ASN A 538 -28.61 -26.96 -8.78
N ILE A 539 -27.58 -26.12 -8.87
CA ILE A 539 -27.11 -25.29 -7.75
C ILE A 539 -27.33 -23.81 -8.07
N PRO A 540 -27.96 -23.02 -7.18
CA PRO A 540 -28.08 -21.57 -7.28
C PRO A 540 -26.73 -20.88 -7.27
N ASN A 541 -26.62 -19.81 -8.03
CA ASN A 541 -25.33 -19.31 -8.45
C ASN A 541 -25.48 -17.83 -8.85
N SER A 542 -24.64 -16.92 -8.31
CA SER A 542 -24.59 -15.53 -8.81
C SER A 542 -24.06 -15.49 -10.24
N MET A 543 -24.60 -14.62 -11.10
CA MET A 543 -24.21 -14.56 -12.51
C MET A 543 -24.07 -13.11 -12.99
N THR A 544 -23.23 -12.90 -14.01
CA THR A 544 -22.97 -11.59 -14.61
C THR A 544 -23.58 -11.55 -16.02
N VAL A 545 -24.68 -10.81 -16.19
CA VAL A 545 -25.21 -10.49 -17.52
C VAL A 545 -24.41 -9.33 -18.11
N LEU A 546 -23.50 -9.65 -19.03
CA LEU A 546 -22.50 -8.71 -19.55
C LEU A 546 -23.13 -7.55 -20.34
N ASP A 547 -24.25 -7.79 -21.04
CA ASP A 547 -24.92 -6.75 -21.83
C ASP A 547 -25.46 -5.60 -20.97
N GLU A 548 -25.82 -5.88 -19.72
CA GLU A 548 -26.24 -4.87 -18.74
C GLU A 548 -25.04 -4.29 -17.98
N LEU A 549 -24.15 -5.17 -17.50
CA LEU A 549 -23.13 -4.77 -16.54
C LEU A 549 -21.86 -4.18 -17.19
N LEU A 550 -21.41 -4.63 -18.37
CA LEU A 550 -20.19 -4.05 -18.97
C LEU A 550 -20.28 -2.53 -19.23
N PRO A 551 -21.42 -1.97 -19.70
CA PRO A 551 -21.61 -0.52 -19.72
C PRO A 551 -21.42 0.14 -18.35
N VAL A 552 -21.95 -0.48 -17.28
CA VAL A 552 -21.75 -0.02 -15.90
C VAL A 552 -20.27 -0.02 -15.52
N SER A 553 -19.49 -1.05 -15.90
CA SER A 553 -18.04 -1.07 -15.60
C SER A 553 -17.26 0.08 -16.24
N VAL A 554 -17.66 0.52 -17.43
CA VAL A 554 -17.04 1.69 -18.09
C VAL A 554 -17.39 2.97 -17.34
N GLU A 555 -18.62 3.10 -16.86
CA GLU A 555 -19.03 4.22 -16.00
C GLU A 555 -18.29 4.20 -14.65
N MET A 556 -18.15 3.02 -14.02
CA MET A 556 -17.34 2.86 -12.80
C MET A 556 -15.89 3.32 -13.03
N ALA A 557 -15.31 2.97 -14.19
CA ALA A 557 -13.96 3.40 -14.57
C ALA A 557 -13.88 4.91 -14.80
N ASN A 558 -14.87 5.53 -15.45
CA ASN A 558 -14.93 6.99 -15.63
C ASN A 558 -15.10 7.73 -14.30
N ARG A 559 -15.90 7.17 -13.38
CA ARG A 559 -16.03 7.58 -11.98
C ARG A 559 -14.80 7.18 -11.15
N LYS A 560 -13.82 6.55 -11.79
CA LYS A 560 -12.56 6.04 -11.25
C LYS A 560 -12.71 5.12 -10.03
N LEU A 561 -13.89 4.62 -9.67
CA LEU A 561 -14.13 3.86 -8.43
C LEU A 561 -13.05 2.81 -8.16
N THR A 562 -12.64 2.62 -6.90
CA THR A 562 -11.53 1.73 -6.52
C THR A 562 -11.98 0.65 -5.52
N GLY A 563 -11.12 -0.36 -5.33
CA GLY A 563 -11.40 -1.49 -4.45
C GLY A 563 -12.11 -2.64 -5.16
N ILE A 564 -12.59 -3.61 -4.40
CA ILE A 564 -13.25 -4.82 -4.92
C ILE A 564 -14.76 -4.59 -4.98
N PHE A 565 -15.40 -5.08 -6.04
CA PHE A 565 -16.86 -5.14 -6.20
C PHE A 565 -17.28 -6.54 -6.66
N ASN A 566 -18.31 -7.08 -6.01
CA ASN A 566 -19.04 -8.24 -6.48
C ASN A 566 -19.84 -7.84 -7.74
N PHE A 567 -19.31 -8.21 -8.91
CA PHE A 567 -19.78 -7.70 -10.20
C PHE A 567 -20.74 -8.68 -10.87
N THR A 568 -21.87 -8.92 -10.19
CA THR A 568 -22.95 -9.80 -10.60
C THR A 568 -24.28 -9.09 -10.50
N ASN A 569 -25.29 -9.58 -11.21
CA ASN A 569 -26.67 -9.14 -10.98
C ASN A 569 -27.13 -9.61 -9.57
N PRO A 570 -28.02 -8.86 -8.89
CA PRO A 570 -28.63 -9.27 -7.64
C PRO A 570 -29.31 -10.63 -7.73
N GLY A 571 -29.16 -11.41 -6.66
CA GLY A 571 -29.76 -12.73 -6.52
C GLY A 571 -28.94 -13.87 -7.13
N ALA A 572 -29.29 -15.08 -6.73
CA ALA A 572 -28.79 -16.32 -7.28
C ALA A 572 -29.85 -16.98 -8.18
N ILE A 573 -29.38 -17.64 -9.24
CA ILE A 573 -30.23 -18.42 -10.15
C ILE A 573 -29.61 -19.79 -10.40
N SER A 574 -30.42 -20.84 -10.37
CA SER A 574 -29.98 -22.22 -10.59
C SER A 574 -29.99 -22.59 -12.07
N HIS A 575 -29.30 -23.69 -12.42
CA HIS A 575 -29.27 -24.19 -13.80
C HIS A 575 -30.68 -24.53 -14.31
N ASN A 576 -31.54 -25.12 -13.47
CA ASN A 576 -32.91 -25.44 -13.87
C ASN A 576 -33.73 -24.18 -14.14
N GLU A 577 -33.57 -23.13 -13.34
CA GLU A 577 -34.29 -21.88 -13.56
C GLU A 577 -33.84 -21.20 -14.87
N VAL A 578 -32.54 -21.22 -15.19
CA VAL A 578 -32.04 -20.70 -16.47
C VAL A 578 -32.58 -21.52 -17.65
N LEU A 579 -32.58 -22.86 -17.56
CA LEU A 579 -33.13 -23.72 -18.61
C LEU A 579 -34.65 -23.59 -18.74
N GLN A 580 -35.35 -23.31 -17.65
CA GLN A 580 -36.77 -23.01 -17.67
C GLN A 580 -37.05 -21.68 -18.40
N LEU A 581 -36.25 -20.63 -18.17
CA LEU A 581 -36.34 -19.38 -18.95
C LEU A 581 -35.99 -19.61 -20.42
N TYR A 582 -34.96 -20.40 -20.72
CA TYR A 582 -34.62 -20.76 -22.10
C TYR A 582 -35.78 -21.49 -22.80
N LYS A 583 -36.45 -22.41 -22.11
CA LYS A 583 -37.64 -23.10 -22.61
C LYS A 583 -38.80 -22.14 -22.88
N GLU A 584 -39.06 -21.22 -21.96
CA GLU A 584 -40.16 -20.27 -22.07
C GLU A 584 -39.98 -19.28 -23.22
N TYR A 585 -38.77 -18.76 -23.41
CA TYR A 585 -38.52 -17.67 -24.35
C TYR A 585 -37.90 -18.11 -25.68
N VAL A 586 -37.16 -19.23 -25.75
CA VAL A 586 -36.37 -19.61 -26.92
C VAL A 586 -36.82 -20.93 -27.54
N ASP A 587 -36.96 -22.00 -26.75
CA ASP A 587 -37.32 -23.33 -27.24
C ASP A 587 -38.36 -24.04 -26.35
N PRO A 588 -39.67 -23.87 -26.62
CA PRO A 588 -40.74 -24.47 -25.83
C PRO A 588 -40.69 -26.00 -25.72
N ASN A 589 -39.98 -26.68 -26.63
CA ASN A 589 -39.85 -28.13 -26.65
C ASN A 589 -38.61 -28.64 -25.91
N TYR A 590 -37.80 -27.75 -25.33
CA TYR A 590 -36.57 -28.12 -24.63
C TYR A 590 -36.85 -28.94 -23.36
N THR A 591 -36.04 -29.98 -23.15
CA THR A 591 -36.08 -30.89 -21.97
C THR A 591 -34.68 -31.03 -21.37
N TRP A 592 -34.52 -31.41 -20.12
CA TRP A 592 -33.19 -31.68 -19.56
C TRP A 592 -33.29 -32.63 -18.39
N ASP A 593 -32.16 -33.27 -18.07
CA ASP A 593 -32.02 -34.14 -16.91
C ASP A 593 -31.00 -33.54 -15.93
N ASN A 594 -31.04 -33.99 -14.66
CA ASN A 594 -30.14 -33.52 -13.61
C ASN A 594 -29.13 -34.60 -13.19
N PHE A 595 -27.98 -34.14 -12.68
CA PHE A 595 -26.99 -34.92 -11.94
C PHE A 595 -27.14 -34.72 -10.44
N THR A 596 -26.74 -35.71 -9.65
CA THR A 596 -26.33 -35.48 -8.25
C THR A 596 -24.89 -34.95 -8.19
N LEU A 597 -24.52 -34.28 -7.09
CA LEU A 597 -23.14 -33.80 -6.88
C LEU A 597 -22.10 -34.94 -6.94
N GLU A 598 -22.45 -36.13 -6.44
CA GLU A 598 -21.60 -37.33 -6.49
C GLU A 598 -21.38 -37.85 -7.91
N GLU A 599 -22.40 -37.74 -8.77
CA GLU A 599 -22.27 -38.09 -10.18
C GLU A 599 -21.41 -37.09 -10.94
N GLN A 600 -21.53 -35.79 -10.61
CA GLN A 600 -20.70 -34.74 -11.22
C GLN A 600 -19.22 -34.90 -10.84
N ALA A 601 -18.92 -35.22 -9.57
CA ALA A 601 -17.56 -35.42 -9.08
C ALA A 601 -16.80 -36.53 -9.82
N LYS A 602 -17.51 -37.51 -10.40
CA LYS A 602 -16.91 -38.60 -11.20
C LYS A 602 -16.50 -38.17 -12.61
N VAL A 603 -16.92 -37.00 -13.08
CA VAL A 603 -16.75 -36.53 -14.46
C VAL A 603 -15.83 -35.31 -14.56
N ILE A 604 -15.68 -34.52 -13.50
CA ILE A 604 -14.84 -33.30 -13.49
C ILE A 604 -13.42 -33.59 -12.99
N THR A 605 -12.43 -32.92 -13.58
CA THR A 605 -11.01 -33.03 -13.16
C THR A 605 -10.71 -32.23 -11.89
N ALA A 606 -11.41 -31.13 -11.67
CA ALA A 606 -11.28 -30.27 -10.50
C ALA A 606 -12.66 -29.83 -9.98
N PRO A 607 -12.83 -29.64 -8.66
CA PRO A 607 -14.02 -29.06 -8.05
C PRO A 607 -14.48 -27.74 -8.71
N ARG A 608 -15.77 -27.43 -8.59
CA ARG A 608 -16.37 -26.20 -9.11
C ARG A 608 -16.80 -25.28 -7.97
N SER A 609 -16.52 -24.00 -8.13
CA SER A 609 -16.96 -22.94 -7.21
C SER A 609 -18.46 -22.67 -7.40
N ASN A 610 -19.24 -22.80 -6.33
CA ASN A 610 -20.65 -22.44 -6.26
C ASN A 610 -20.88 -21.53 -5.05
N ASN A 611 -21.47 -20.37 -5.26
CA ASN A 611 -21.63 -19.33 -4.25
C ASN A 611 -22.73 -18.33 -4.62
N GLU A 612 -23.14 -17.55 -3.64
CA GLU A 612 -23.91 -16.32 -3.85
C GLU A 612 -23.03 -15.14 -3.43
N LEU A 613 -23.02 -14.06 -4.19
CA LEU A 613 -22.27 -12.84 -3.88
C LEU A 613 -23.24 -11.74 -3.42
N ASP A 614 -22.88 -11.05 -2.35
CA ASP A 614 -23.60 -9.87 -1.87
C ASP A 614 -23.27 -8.68 -2.78
N VAL A 615 -24.30 -8.12 -3.42
CA VAL A 615 -24.14 -7.00 -4.36
C VAL A 615 -24.65 -5.67 -3.79
N THR A 616 -24.87 -5.58 -2.47
CA THR A 616 -25.36 -4.37 -1.80
C THR A 616 -24.48 -3.17 -2.11
N LYS A 617 -23.16 -3.36 -2.08
CA LYS A 617 -22.17 -2.33 -2.44
C LYS A 617 -22.35 -1.82 -3.87
N MET A 618 -22.61 -2.75 -4.79
CA MET A 618 -22.81 -2.46 -6.21
C MET A 618 -24.16 -1.73 -6.44
N LEU A 619 -25.23 -2.17 -5.78
CA LEU A 619 -26.56 -1.54 -5.83
C LEU A 619 -26.61 -0.14 -5.20
N ASN A 620 -25.81 0.12 -4.16
CA ASN A 620 -25.69 1.47 -3.59
C ASN A 620 -25.14 2.48 -4.61
N GLU A 621 -24.27 2.01 -5.52
CA GLU A 621 -23.70 2.83 -6.59
C GLU A 621 -24.59 2.90 -7.84
N PHE A 622 -25.32 1.82 -8.12
CA PHE A 622 -26.14 1.63 -9.33
C PHE A 622 -27.47 0.93 -9.00
N PRO A 623 -28.45 1.64 -8.42
CA PRO A 623 -29.71 1.06 -7.95
C PRO A 623 -30.62 0.58 -9.10
N GLN A 624 -30.32 0.94 -10.35
CA GLN A 624 -31.10 0.56 -11.52
C GLN A 624 -30.83 -0.86 -12.03
N ILE A 625 -29.81 -1.54 -11.50
CA ILE A 625 -29.44 -2.88 -11.96
C ILE A 625 -30.48 -3.89 -11.52
N LYS A 626 -30.92 -4.71 -12.47
CA LYS A 626 -32.04 -5.62 -12.30
C LYS A 626 -31.61 -6.92 -11.63
N ASP A 627 -32.54 -7.54 -10.91
CA ASP A 627 -32.41 -8.92 -10.44
C ASP A 627 -31.99 -9.85 -11.59
N ILE A 628 -31.23 -10.89 -11.28
CA ILE A 628 -30.68 -11.80 -12.27
C ILE A 628 -31.76 -12.39 -13.19
N ARG A 629 -32.96 -12.74 -12.70
CA ARG A 629 -34.05 -13.29 -13.53
C ARG A 629 -34.58 -12.26 -14.52
N GLU A 630 -34.84 -11.05 -14.05
CA GLU A 630 -35.28 -9.93 -14.91
C GLU A 630 -34.22 -9.60 -15.96
N SER A 631 -32.94 -9.61 -15.56
CA SER A 631 -31.80 -9.32 -16.43
C SER A 631 -31.67 -10.36 -17.56
N PHE A 632 -31.84 -11.64 -17.25
CA PHE A 632 -31.92 -12.70 -18.27
C PHE A 632 -33.04 -12.44 -19.29
N ILE A 633 -34.22 -12.06 -18.82
CA ILE A 633 -35.36 -11.83 -19.71
C ILE A 633 -35.11 -10.61 -20.60
N GLU A 634 -34.70 -9.49 -20.01
CA GLU A 634 -34.62 -8.19 -20.69
C GLU A 634 -33.39 -8.05 -21.58
N PHE A 635 -32.24 -8.51 -21.12
CA PHE A 635 -30.97 -8.31 -21.81
C PHE A 635 -30.47 -9.54 -22.56
N VAL A 636 -31.00 -10.75 -22.31
CA VAL A 636 -30.52 -11.98 -22.95
C VAL A 636 -31.57 -12.57 -23.90
N PHE A 637 -32.70 -13.06 -23.36
CA PHE A 637 -33.65 -13.83 -24.15
C PHE A 637 -34.51 -12.98 -25.09
N LYS A 638 -35.09 -11.87 -24.63
CA LYS A 638 -35.88 -10.98 -25.50
C LYS A 638 -35.05 -10.44 -26.67
N PRO A 639 -33.81 -9.92 -26.48
CA PRO A 639 -32.99 -9.46 -27.60
C PRO A 639 -32.57 -10.58 -28.55
N TYR A 640 -32.25 -11.78 -28.03
CA TYR A 640 -31.89 -12.93 -28.86
C TYR A 640 -33.03 -13.32 -29.81
N VAL A 641 -34.25 -13.45 -29.28
CA VAL A 641 -35.43 -13.82 -30.06
C VAL A 641 -35.83 -12.71 -31.03
N ALA A 642 -35.81 -11.45 -30.58
CA ALA A 642 -36.09 -10.30 -31.43
C ALA A 642 -35.07 -10.16 -32.58
N GLY A 643 -33.83 -10.59 -32.37
CA GLY A 643 -32.77 -10.68 -33.39
C GLY A 643 -32.89 -11.87 -34.34
N GLY A 644 -33.95 -12.68 -34.25
CA GLY A 644 -34.14 -13.87 -35.08
C GLY A 644 -33.34 -15.10 -34.63
N GLY A 645 -32.91 -15.12 -33.37
CA GLY A 645 -32.22 -16.24 -32.76
C GLY A 645 -33.03 -17.54 -32.85
N LYS A 646 -32.34 -18.65 -33.12
CA LYS A 646 -32.95 -19.99 -33.23
C LYS A 646 -32.63 -20.83 -31.99
N PRO A 647 -33.41 -21.90 -31.72
CA PRO A 647 -33.02 -22.90 -30.74
C PRO A 647 -31.58 -23.38 -30.98
N ILE A 648 -30.83 -23.51 -29.91
CA ILE A 648 -29.47 -24.03 -29.90
C ILE A 648 -29.56 -25.50 -30.35
N ALA A 649 -28.93 -25.81 -31.48
CA ALA A 649 -28.89 -27.17 -31.99
C ALA A 649 -28.12 -28.05 -31.00
N ARG A 650 -28.79 -29.03 -30.41
CA ARG A 650 -28.09 -30.08 -29.66
C ARG A 650 -27.17 -30.79 -30.61
N VAL A 651 -25.89 -30.72 -30.33
CA VAL A 651 -24.94 -31.66 -30.94
C VAL A 651 -25.30 -33.02 -30.34
N GLU A 652 -25.70 -34.00 -31.17
CA GLU A 652 -25.76 -35.40 -30.74
C GLU A 652 -24.34 -35.83 -30.35
N THR A 653 -23.94 -35.55 -29.12
CA THR A 653 -22.72 -36.12 -28.57
C THR A 653 -23.06 -37.52 -28.11
N SER A 654 -22.87 -38.51 -28.98
CA SER A 654 -22.49 -39.84 -28.50
C SER A 654 -21.39 -39.63 -27.46
N ALA A 655 -21.63 -40.09 -26.23
CA ALA A 655 -20.73 -40.02 -25.09
C ALA A 655 -19.33 -39.51 -25.45
N VAL A 656 -19.00 -38.28 -25.06
CA VAL A 656 -17.60 -37.86 -25.03
C VAL A 656 -16.96 -38.71 -23.93
N ALA A 657 -16.50 -39.90 -24.33
CA ALA A 657 -15.34 -40.49 -23.74
C ALA A 657 -14.27 -39.38 -23.69
N PRO A 658 -13.51 -39.26 -22.59
CA PRO A 658 -12.38 -38.33 -22.55
C PRO A 658 -11.61 -38.51 -23.86
N PRO A 659 -11.26 -37.44 -24.58
CA PRO A 659 -10.57 -37.60 -25.85
C PRO A 659 -9.36 -38.50 -25.60
N SER A 660 -9.31 -39.65 -26.27
CA SER A 660 -8.03 -40.28 -26.50
C SER A 660 -7.14 -39.20 -27.13
N PRO A 661 -5.87 -39.08 -26.70
CA PRO A 661 -5.04 -37.94 -27.03
C PRO A 661 -5.02 -37.77 -28.55
N SER A 662 -5.76 -36.78 -29.04
CA SER A 662 -5.78 -36.47 -30.46
C SER A 662 -4.38 -35.97 -30.79
N THR A 663 -3.78 -36.64 -31.77
CA THR A 663 -2.45 -36.34 -32.28
C THR A 663 -2.32 -34.83 -32.45
N PRO A 664 -1.34 -34.18 -31.80
CA PRO A 664 -1.23 -32.73 -31.81
C PRO A 664 -1.14 -32.24 -33.26
N LEU A 665 -1.90 -31.17 -33.57
CA LEU A 665 -1.62 -30.36 -34.74
C LEU A 665 -0.14 -29.99 -34.68
N ASN A 666 0.61 -30.36 -35.72
CA ASN A 666 2.03 -30.05 -35.91
C ASN A 666 2.25 -28.52 -35.98
N LEU A 667 2.13 -27.84 -34.86
CA LEU A 667 3.10 -26.83 -34.48
C LEU A 667 3.96 -27.57 -33.47
N ALA A 668 5.14 -27.98 -33.92
CA ALA A 668 6.06 -28.73 -33.09
C ALA A 668 6.10 -28.08 -31.70
N PRO A 669 5.78 -28.81 -30.62
CA PRO A 669 6.34 -28.42 -29.34
C PRO A 669 7.83 -28.34 -29.62
N GLU A 670 8.45 -27.18 -29.37
CA GLU A 670 9.87 -27.24 -29.03
C GLU A 670 9.92 -28.30 -27.94
N LYS A 671 10.46 -29.47 -28.31
CA LYS A 671 10.76 -30.52 -27.34
C LYS A 671 11.40 -29.79 -26.16
N PRO A 672 11.07 -30.13 -24.90
CA PRO A 672 11.94 -29.70 -23.81
C PRO A 672 13.33 -30.07 -24.30
N VAL A 673 14.18 -29.07 -24.52
CA VAL A 673 15.57 -29.32 -24.85
C VAL A 673 15.98 -30.21 -23.70
N PRO A 674 16.27 -31.52 -23.92
CA PRO A 674 16.80 -32.32 -22.84
C PRO A 674 17.95 -31.48 -22.33
N ALA A 675 18.00 -31.20 -21.03
CA ALA A 675 19.05 -30.42 -20.43
C ALA A 675 20.37 -31.10 -20.81
N SER A 676 20.92 -30.68 -21.95
CA SER A 676 22.18 -31.12 -22.52
C SER A 676 23.22 -30.18 -21.95
N CYS A 677 23.17 -30.00 -20.62
CA CYS A 677 24.39 -29.78 -19.90
C CYS A 677 24.97 -31.17 -19.71
N ALA A 678 26.02 -31.44 -20.49
CA ALA A 678 26.87 -32.60 -20.34
C ALA A 678 27.12 -32.85 -18.85
N VAL A 679 26.77 -34.06 -18.39
CA VAL A 679 27.27 -34.62 -17.15
C VAL A 679 28.81 -34.52 -17.23
N GLY A 680 29.39 -33.50 -16.58
CA GLY A 680 30.82 -33.20 -16.67
C GLY A 680 31.22 -31.72 -16.85
N ALA A 681 30.31 -30.78 -17.15
CA ALA A 681 30.66 -29.36 -17.21
C ALA A 681 30.74 -28.71 -15.80
N LYS A 682 31.79 -27.93 -15.54
CA LYS A 682 31.98 -27.24 -14.24
C LYS A 682 30.80 -26.29 -13.95
N PRO A 683 30.28 -26.24 -12.71
CA PRO A 683 29.23 -25.30 -12.32
C PRO A 683 29.63 -23.84 -12.59
N LYS A 684 28.67 -23.06 -13.09
CA LYS A 684 28.80 -21.63 -13.36
C LYS A 684 27.61 -20.92 -12.74
N PHE A 685 27.89 -20.10 -11.72
CA PHE A 685 26.88 -19.52 -10.84
C PHE A 685 26.56 -18.07 -11.20
N LEU A 686 25.28 -17.71 -11.18
CA LEU A 686 24.81 -16.34 -11.21
C LEU A 686 24.11 -16.00 -9.88
N ILE A 687 24.57 -14.97 -9.19
CA ILE A 687 24.08 -14.60 -7.86
C ILE A 687 23.24 -13.33 -7.93
N PHE A 688 22.02 -13.38 -7.40
CA PHE A 688 21.17 -12.22 -7.15
C PHE A 688 21.22 -11.83 -5.68
N GLY A 689 21.31 -10.53 -5.40
CA GLY A 689 21.35 -10.00 -4.03
C GLY A 689 22.73 -9.62 -3.51
N ARG A 690 23.65 -9.16 -4.38
CA ARG A 690 25.03 -8.74 -4.02
C ARG A 690 25.12 -7.82 -2.80
N ASN A 691 24.22 -6.84 -2.69
CA ASN A 691 24.17 -5.86 -1.59
C ASN A 691 23.35 -6.38 -0.38
N GLY A 692 22.77 -7.57 -0.51
CA GLY A 692 22.11 -8.31 0.55
C GLY A 692 23.13 -9.12 1.35
N TRP A 693 22.76 -9.47 2.58
CA TRP A 693 23.68 -10.14 3.50
C TRP A 693 24.08 -11.54 3.03
N ILE A 694 23.09 -12.40 2.74
CA ILE A 694 23.32 -13.76 2.23
C ILE A 694 24.00 -13.74 0.86
N GLY A 695 23.57 -12.87 -0.06
CA GLY A 695 24.15 -12.80 -1.41
C GLY A 695 25.63 -12.37 -1.41
N GLY A 696 26.03 -11.50 -0.49
CA GLY A 696 27.44 -11.19 -0.26
C GLY A 696 28.24 -12.43 0.15
N LEU A 697 27.80 -13.10 1.21
CA LEU A 697 28.45 -14.31 1.75
C LEU A 697 28.55 -15.44 0.73
N LEU A 698 27.53 -15.66 -0.10
CA LEU A 698 27.55 -16.68 -1.16
C LEU A 698 28.69 -16.44 -2.17
N GLY A 699 28.97 -15.19 -2.53
CA GLY A 699 30.09 -14.90 -3.43
C GLY A 699 31.45 -15.12 -2.77
N GLU A 700 31.58 -14.84 -1.47
CA GLU A 700 32.79 -15.17 -0.72
C GLU A 700 33.03 -16.68 -0.65
N ILE A 701 31.97 -17.46 -0.39
CA ILE A 701 32.01 -18.93 -0.36
C ILE A 701 32.41 -19.48 -1.74
N LEU A 702 31.73 -19.05 -2.81
CA LEU A 702 32.03 -19.51 -4.17
C LEU A 702 33.46 -19.14 -4.60
N LYS A 703 33.92 -17.94 -4.24
CA LYS A 703 35.32 -17.52 -4.45
C LYS A 703 36.29 -18.41 -3.68
N GLY A 704 36.01 -18.71 -2.42
CA GLY A 704 36.84 -19.59 -1.58
C GLY A 704 36.89 -21.04 -2.09
N GLN A 705 35.81 -21.53 -2.70
CA GLN A 705 35.72 -22.84 -3.33
C GLN A 705 36.30 -22.88 -4.77
N GLY A 706 36.72 -21.74 -5.32
CA GLY A 706 37.24 -21.65 -6.69
C GLY A 706 36.18 -21.90 -7.77
N GLU A 707 34.91 -21.64 -7.47
CA GLU A 707 33.79 -21.79 -8.40
C GLU A 707 33.63 -20.55 -9.28
N GLU A 708 33.24 -20.75 -10.55
CA GLU A 708 33.00 -19.62 -11.47
C GLU A 708 31.67 -18.97 -11.12
N TYR A 709 31.69 -17.66 -10.82
CA TYR A 709 30.48 -16.92 -10.50
C TYR A 709 30.48 -15.47 -11.00
N GLN A 710 29.28 -14.94 -11.21
CA GLN A 710 29.03 -13.52 -11.48
C GLN A 710 27.87 -13.03 -10.60
N TYR A 711 27.94 -11.78 -10.17
CA TYR A 711 26.80 -11.08 -9.59
C TYR A 711 25.92 -10.50 -10.68
N ALA A 712 24.61 -10.69 -10.56
CA ALA A 712 23.65 -10.02 -11.41
C ALA A 712 23.57 -8.52 -11.10
N ASP A 713 23.36 -7.72 -12.15
CA ASP A 713 23.31 -6.25 -12.12
C ASP A 713 21.94 -5.67 -12.52
N CYS A 714 20.94 -6.54 -12.74
CA CYS A 714 19.56 -6.16 -13.03
C CYS A 714 18.60 -6.52 -11.90
N ARG A 715 17.40 -5.92 -11.93
CA ARG A 715 16.33 -6.22 -10.97
C ARG A 715 15.53 -7.44 -11.41
N LEU A 716 15.01 -8.20 -10.43
CA LEU A 716 14.30 -9.46 -10.68
C LEU A 716 13.01 -9.29 -11.50
N GLN A 717 12.34 -8.14 -11.43
CA GLN A 717 11.12 -7.87 -12.19
C GLN A 717 11.39 -7.44 -13.65
N GLU A 718 12.65 -7.19 -14.01
CA GLU A 718 13.05 -6.74 -15.36
C GLU A 718 13.36 -7.95 -16.25
N ARG A 719 12.31 -8.65 -16.68
CA ARG A 719 12.41 -9.90 -17.46
C ARG A 719 13.38 -9.77 -18.65
N SER A 720 13.26 -8.71 -19.43
CA SER A 720 14.07 -8.56 -20.65
C SER A 720 15.58 -8.46 -20.33
N LYS A 721 15.92 -7.81 -19.22
CA LYS A 721 17.31 -7.70 -18.74
C LYS A 721 17.80 -9.00 -18.13
N LEU A 722 16.95 -9.71 -17.38
CA LEU A 722 17.27 -11.04 -16.86
C LEU A 722 17.60 -12.02 -17.98
N GLU A 723 16.76 -12.07 -19.01
CA GLU A 723 16.96 -12.91 -20.19
C GLU A 723 18.28 -12.56 -20.88
N ALA A 724 18.54 -11.29 -21.15
CA ALA A 724 19.78 -10.83 -21.77
C ALA A 724 21.03 -11.20 -20.94
N LEU A 725 20.99 -10.98 -19.62
CA LEU A 725 22.08 -11.32 -18.71
C LEU A 725 22.36 -12.83 -18.69
N ILE A 726 21.31 -13.64 -18.60
CA ILE A 726 21.43 -15.10 -18.58
C ILE A 726 21.93 -15.63 -19.93
N ASP A 727 21.45 -15.09 -21.04
CA ASP A 727 21.87 -15.52 -22.38
C ASP A 727 23.32 -15.13 -22.68
N GLN A 728 23.78 -13.99 -22.14
CA GLN A 728 25.16 -13.53 -22.23
C GLN A 728 26.11 -14.36 -21.37
N TYR A 729 25.78 -14.55 -20.09
CA TYR A 729 26.67 -15.21 -19.13
C TYR A 729 26.61 -16.74 -19.21
N LYS A 730 25.46 -17.29 -19.62
CA LYS A 730 25.16 -18.72 -19.72
C LYS A 730 25.41 -19.50 -18.42
N PRO A 731 24.79 -19.09 -17.29
CA PRO A 731 24.95 -19.81 -16.04
C PRO A 731 24.30 -21.20 -16.12
N THR A 732 24.87 -22.16 -15.39
CA THR A 732 24.23 -23.46 -15.16
C THR A 732 23.41 -23.48 -13.86
N HIS A 733 23.72 -22.56 -12.93
CA HIS A 733 23.09 -22.43 -11.63
C HIS A 733 22.82 -20.96 -11.30
N VAL A 734 21.67 -20.67 -10.68
CA VAL A 734 21.30 -19.34 -10.18
C VAL A 734 21.05 -19.41 -8.68
N LEU A 735 21.69 -18.53 -7.91
CA LEU A 735 21.47 -18.38 -6.48
C LEU A 735 20.71 -17.07 -6.24
N ASN A 736 19.44 -17.16 -5.85
CA ASN A 736 18.60 -16.02 -5.56
C ASN A 736 18.54 -15.72 -4.06
N ALA A 737 19.32 -14.74 -3.63
CA ALA A 737 19.22 -14.13 -2.31
C ALA A 737 18.69 -12.68 -2.39
N ALA A 738 18.09 -12.29 -3.53
CA ALA A 738 17.47 -10.98 -3.68
C ALA A 738 16.06 -10.95 -3.08
N GLY A 739 15.77 -9.88 -2.38
CA GLY A 739 14.48 -9.60 -1.75
C GLY A 739 14.55 -8.29 -0.98
N VAL A 740 13.39 -7.75 -0.62
CA VAL A 740 13.27 -6.62 0.30
C VAL A 740 12.74 -7.11 1.64
N THR A 741 13.47 -6.77 2.70
CA THR A 741 13.12 -6.99 4.10
C THR A 741 13.10 -5.67 4.87
N GLY A 742 13.16 -4.52 4.17
CA GLY A 742 13.32 -3.20 4.76
C GLY A 742 14.71 -2.84 5.26
N ARG A 743 14.89 -1.56 5.59
CA ARG A 743 15.99 -1.07 6.44
C ARG A 743 15.36 -0.27 7.60
N PRO A 744 15.52 -0.68 8.87
CA PRO A 744 16.38 -1.76 9.36
C PRO A 744 15.74 -3.16 9.42
N ASN A 745 14.40 -3.29 9.38
CA ASN A 745 13.70 -4.55 9.63
C ASN A 745 12.42 -4.72 8.76
N VAL A 746 11.74 -5.86 8.94
CA VAL A 746 10.56 -6.28 8.14
C VAL A 746 9.36 -5.34 8.25
N ASP A 747 9.29 -4.47 9.27
CA ASP A 747 8.18 -3.54 9.49
C ASP A 747 8.10 -2.48 8.38
N TRP A 748 9.23 -2.19 7.72
CA TRP A 748 9.26 -1.35 6.51
C TRP A 748 8.31 -1.86 5.42
N CYS A 749 8.13 -3.19 5.31
CA CYS A 749 7.25 -3.79 4.31
C CYS A 749 5.77 -3.41 4.51
N GLU A 750 5.36 -3.04 5.73
CA GLU A 750 3.98 -2.60 6.04
C GLU A 750 3.63 -1.27 5.35
N SER A 751 4.61 -0.38 5.23
CA SER A 751 4.46 0.94 4.59
C SER A 751 4.91 0.96 3.12
N HIS A 752 5.48 -0.13 2.61
CA HIS A 752 6.04 -0.24 1.26
C HIS A 752 5.51 -1.49 0.54
N LYS A 753 4.19 -1.67 0.58
CA LYS A 753 3.54 -2.90 0.11
C LYS A 753 3.74 -3.12 -1.38
N GLN A 754 3.56 -2.11 -2.22
CA GLN A 754 3.74 -2.21 -3.68
C GLN A 754 5.18 -2.62 -4.04
N GLU A 755 6.20 -2.01 -3.40
CA GLU A 755 7.61 -2.39 -3.63
C GLU A 755 7.92 -3.81 -3.15
N THR A 756 7.32 -4.21 -2.02
CA THR A 756 7.42 -5.57 -1.49
C THR A 756 6.80 -6.58 -2.45
N ILE A 757 5.61 -6.32 -3.01
CA ILE A 757 4.97 -7.17 -4.03
C ILE A 757 5.86 -7.27 -5.27
N ARG A 758 6.32 -6.13 -5.79
CA ARG A 758 7.16 -6.04 -7.00
C ARG A 758 8.42 -6.88 -6.87
N THR A 759 9.12 -6.81 -5.74
CA THR A 759 10.40 -7.50 -5.57
C THR A 759 10.23 -8.93 -5.07
N ASN A 760 9.49 -9.12 -3.97
CA ASN A 760 9.40 -10.42 -3.30
C ASN A 760 8.48 -11.41 -4.02
N VAL A 761 7.47 -10.92 -4.76
CA VAL A 761 6.52 -11.77 -5.48
C VAL A 761 6.82 -11.79 -6.97
N VAL A 762 6.62 -10.65 -7.66
CA VAL A 762 6.76 -10.57 -9.13
C VAL A 762 8.19 -10.89 -9.55
N GLY A 763 9.19 -10.32 -8.88
CA GLY A 763 10.60 -10.55 -9.19
C GLY A 763 11.01 -12.02 -9.04
N VAL A 764 10.70 -12.65 -7.91
CA VAL A 764 11.07 -14.06 -7.66
C VAL A 764 10.42 -14.98 -8.69
N LEU A 765 9.12 -14.82 -8.94
CA LEU A 765 8.41 -15.65 -9.92
C LEU A 765 8.90 -15.42 -11.35
N THR A 766 9.28 -14.19 -11.69
CA THR A 766 9.86 -13.86 -13.01
C THR A 766 11.21 -14.56 -13.19
N LEU A 767 12.08 -14.54 -12.18
CA LEU A 767 13.36 -15.24 -12.24
C LEU A 767 13.16 -16.76 -12.35
N CYS A 768 12.24 -17.35 -11.57
CA CYS A 768 11.91 -18.77 -11.69
C CYS A 768 11.45 -19.15 -13.10
N ASP A 769 10.59 -18.33 -13.71
CA ASP A 769 10.07 -18.56 -15.06
C ASP A 769 11.19 -18.49 -16.11
N VAL A 770 12.08 -17.50 -16.00
CA VAL A 770 13.22 -17.32 -16.92
C VAL A 770 14.24 -18.46 -16.80
N CYS A 771 14.56 -18.89 -15.57
CA CYS A 771 15.45 -20.03 -15.31
C CYS A 771 14.86 -21.34 -15.86
N THR A 772 13.57 -21.58 -15.61
CA THR A 772 12.87 -22.80 -16.06
C THR A 772 12.85 -22.89 -17.58
N ALA A 773 12.56 -21.78 -18.27
CA ALA A 773 12.58 -21.73 -19.73
C ALA A 773 13.95 -22.05 -20.36
N ARG A 774 15.03 -22.01 -19.56
CA ARG A 774 16.41 -22.25 -20.00
C ARG A 774 17.05 -23.48 -19.36
N GLY A 775 16.29 -24.27 -18.59
CA GLY A 775 16.81 -25.46 -17.89
C GLY A 775 17.89 -25.17 -16.84
N ILE A 776 17.88 -23.95 -16.27
CA ILE A 776 18.85 -23.52 -15.26
C ILE A 776 18.38 -23.96 -13.87
N HIS A 777 19.28 -24.56 -13.10
CA HIS A 777 18.97 -24.92 -11.72
C HIS A 777 18.98 -23.66 -10.84
N MET A 778 17.88 -23.41 -10.13
CA MET A 778 17.76 -22.21 -9.30
C MET A 778 17.63 -22.59 -7.82
N THR A 779 18.46 -21.97 -6.98
CA THR A 779 18.33 -22.01 -5.52
C THR A 779 17.76 -20.69 -5.04
N ASN A 780 16.58 -20.73 -4.43
CA ASN A 780 15.88 -19.60 -3.86
C ASN A 780 15.99 -19.60 -2.34
N PHE A 781 16.58 -18.55 -1.78
CA PHE A 781 16.60 -18.34 -0.33
C PHE A 781 15.27 -17.72 0.11
N ALA A 782 14.42 -18.58 0.68
CA ALA A 782 13.12 -18.23 1.26
C ALA A 782 13.25 -17.98 2.77
N THR A 783 12.13 -17.98 3.48
CA THR A 783 12.09 -17.68 4.92
C THR A 783 11.26 -18.70 5.67
N GLY A 784 11.76 -19.13 6.84
CA GLY A 784 11.00 -19.91 7.81
C GLY A 784 10.04 -19.06 8.66
N CYS A 785 10.03 -17.75 8.46
CA CYS A 785 9.14 -16.81 9.18
C CYS A 785 7.71 -16.79 8.60
N ILE A 786 7.18 -17.95 8.21
CA ILE A 786 5.84 -18.15 7.64
C ILE A 786 4.99 -19.13 8.47
N PHE A 787 5.53 -19.55 9.61
CA PHE A 787 4.81 -20.37 10.59
C PHE A 787 4.75 -19.71 11.96
N GLU A 788 3.73 -20.04 12.73
CA GLU A 788 3.63 -19.82 14.16
C GLU A 788 3.22 -21.12 14.86
N TYR A 789 3.66 -21.33 16.10
CA TYR A 789 3.25 -22.48 16.90
C TYR A 789 1.73 -22.61 16.95
N ASP A 790 1.24 -23.84 16.76
CA ASP A 790 -0.19 -24.14 16.74
C ASP A 790 -0.48 -25.41 17.57
N LYS A 791 -1.73 -25.89 17.52
CA LYS A 791 -2.17 -27.07 18.26
C LYS A 791 -1.43 -28.36 17.85
N ASP A 792 -1.01 -28.44 16.58
CA ASP A 792 -0.40 -29.63 15.99
C ASP A 792 1.14 -29.55 16.09
N HIS A 793 1.66 -28.33 16.27
CA HIS A 793 3.07 -28.01 16.51
C HIS A 793 3.19 -27.14 17.78
N PRO A 794 3.00 -27.69 18.99
CA PRO A 794 3.08 -26.89 20.22
C PRO A 794 4.50 -26.42 20.50
N GLU A 795 4.62 -25.25 21.15
CA GLU A 795 5.91 -24.72 21.60
C GLU A 795 6.65 -25.72 22.49
N ALA A 796 7.95 -25.89 22.26
CA ALA A 796 8.84 -26.79 23.00
C ALA A 796 8.41 -28.27 23.02
N SER A 797 7.59 -28.72 22.05
CA SER A 797 7.18 -30.13 21.93
C SER A 797 8.22 -31.01 21.23
N GLY A 798 9.18 -30.43 20.50
CA GLY A 798 10.08 -31.15 19.60
C GLY A 798 9.41 -31.57 18.29
N ILE A 799 8.17 -31.12 18.04
CA ILE A 799 7.43 -31.37 16.80
C ILE A 799 7.54 -30.10 15.94
N GLY A 800 8.44 -30.12 14.97
CA GLY A 800 8.65 -29.03 14.03
C GLY A 800 7.76 -29.10 12.78
N PHE A 801 7.53 -27.95 12.17
CA PHE A 801 6.89 -27.84 10.86
C PHE A 801 7.78 -28.47 9.79
N LYS A 802 7.22 -29.39 9.02
CA LYS A 802 7.83 -30.07 7.87
C LYS A 802 7.70 -29.22 6.60
N GLU A 803 8.41 -29.63 5.55
CA GLU A 803 8.36 -28.90 4.27
C GLU A 803 7.02 -28.99 3.54
N GLY A 804 6.20 -30.00 3.86
CA GLY A 804 4.85 -30.15 3.33
C GLY A 804 3.77 -29.37 4.09
N ASP A 805 4.08 -28.82 5.26
CA ASP A 805 3.09 -28.10 6.06
C ASP A 805 2.74 -26.75 5.43
N LYS A 806 1.46 -26.40 5.50
CA LYS A 806 0.94 -25.17 4.93
C LYS A 806 1.33 -23.99 5.82
N PRO A 807 1.85 -22.89 5.26
CA PRO A 807 2.10 -21.68 6.02
C PRO A 807 0.85 -21.25 6.81
N ASN A 808 1.01 -21.03 8.11
CA ASN A 808 -0.08 -20.62 9.01
C ASN A 808 0.12 -19.21 9.58
N PHE A 809 1.25 -18.54 9.27
CA PHE A 809 1.55 -17.20 9.79
C PHE A 809 1.68 -16.15 8.68
N VAL A 810 0.82 -15.14 8.74
CA VAL A 810 0.81 -13.98 7.84
C VAL A 810 0.78 -12.65 8.59
N GLY A 811 1.22 -12.64 9.86
CA GLY A 811 1.15 -11.46 10.75
C GLY A 811 2.01 -10.26 10.35
N SER A 812 2.86 -10.39 9.33
CA SER A 812 3.52 -9.25 8.66
C SER A 812 3.37 -9.36 7.16
N PHE A 813 3.37 -8.23 6.45
CA PHE A 813 3.30 -8.18 5.00
C PHE A 813 4.50 -8.87 4.34
N TYR A 814 5.66 -8.85 4.99
CA TYR A 814 6.81 -9.66 4.61
C TYR A 814 6.48 -11.16 4.63
N SER A 815 5.99 -11.68 5.76
CA SER A 815 5.64 -13.10 5.91
C SER A 815 4.53 -13.49 4.94
N PHE A 816 3.51 -12.65 4.80
CA PHE A 816 2.41 -12.82 3.86
C PHE A 816 2.91 -13.01 2.41
N THR A 817 3.74 -12.09 1.91
CA THR A 817 4.27 -12.21 0.53
C THR A 817 5.16 -13.44 0.33
N LYS A 818 5.89 -13.86 1.36
CA LYS A 818 6.77 -15.04 1.30
C LYS A 818 6.00 -16.36 1.35
N ALA A 819 5.03 -16.48 2.26
CA ALA A 819 4.12 -17.62 2.34
C ALA A 819 3.37 -17.81 1.02
N LEU A 820 2.90 -16.69 0.46
CA LEU A 820 2.21 -16.67 -0.82
C LEU A 820 3.12 -17.19 -1.94
N VAL A 821 4.34 -16.67 -2.10
CA VAL A 821 5.24 -17.12 -3.18
C VAL A 821 5.55 -18.61 -3.08
N GLU A 822 5.82 -19.11 -1.87
CA GLU A 822 6.10 -20.53 -1.67
C GLU A 822 4.90 -21.41 -2.06
N SER A 823 3.67 -20.94 -1.81
CA SER A 823 2.44 -21.66 -2.18
C SER A 823 2.20 -21.79 -3.69
N ILE A 824 2.80 -20.93 -4.51
CA ILE A 824 2.66 -20.92 -5.98
C ILE A 824 3.94 -21.19 -6.76
N MET A 825 5.09 -21.32 -6.11
CA MET A 825 6.37 -21.59 -6.78
C MET A 825 6.50 -23.08 -7.15
N LEU A 826 5.67 -23.52 -8.10
CA LEU A 826 5.51 -24.93 -8.51
C LEU A 826 6.51 -25.37 -9.59
N TYR A 827 7.76 -24.91 -9.50
CA TYR A 827 8.78 -25.17 -10.52
C TYR A 827 9.65 -26.38 -10.13
N GLU A 828 9.66 -27.42 -10.97
CA GLU A 828 10.34 -28.70 -10.68
C GLU A 828 11.86 -28.59 -10.50
N HIS A 829 12.49 -27.57 -11.11
CA HIS A 829 13.95 -27.38 -11.09
C HIS A 829 14.45 -26.39 -10.03
N VAL A 830 13.58 -25.98 -9.11
CA VAL A 830 13.90 -24.99 -8.07
C VAL A 830 14.14 -25.67 -6.72
N LEU A 831 15.27 -25.32 -6.10
CA LEU A 831 15.59 -25.59 -4.71
C LEU A 831 15.15 -24.40 -3.86
N THR A 832 14.37 -24.62 -2.81
CA THR A 832 13.92 -23.56 -1.90
C THR A 832 14.44 -23.82 -0.49
N LEU A 833 15.18 -22.85 0.05
CA LEU A 833 15.83 -22.97 1.36
C LEU A 833 15.19 -21.99 2.34
N ARG A 834 14.45 -22.48 3.34
CA ARG A 834 13.80 -21.65 4.37
C ARG A 834 14.82 -21.23 5.43
N VAL A 835 15.34 -20.00 5.32
CA VAL A 835 16.24 -19.41 6.31
C VAL A 835 15.45 -18.79 7.46
N ARG A 836 15.94 -18.89 8.70
CA ARG A 836 15.30 -18.27 9.87
C ARG A 836 16.35 -17.65 10.78
N MET A 837 16.10 -16.40 11.20
CA MET A 837 16.96 -15.66 12.15
C MET A 837 18.47 -15.86 11.88
N PRO A 838 18.99 -15.38 10.73
CA PRO A 838 20.36 -15.68 10.31
C PRO A 838 21.41 -15.14 11.28
N ILE A 839 22.43 -15.96 11.54
CA ILE A 839 23.56 -15.69 12.46
C ILE A 839 24.88 -15.96 11.75
N THR A 840 25.89 -15.13 12.00
CA THR A 840 27.29 -15.35 11.59
C THR A 840 28.26 -15.07 12.74
N HIS A 841 29.52 -15.47 12.59
CA HIS A 841 30.64 -15.11 13.46
C HIS A 841 30.92 -13.60 13.49
N ASP A 842 30.61 -12.86 12.42
CA ASP A 842 30.72 -11.40 12.44
C ASP A 842 29.62 -10.78 13.31
N LEU A 843 29.92 -10.59 14.60
CA LEU A 843 29.04 -9.93 15.57
C LEU A 843 29.05 -8.39 15.45
N THR A 844 29.85 -7.82 14.54
CA THR A 844 29.81 -6.37 14.26
C THR A 844 28.71 -6.01 13.25
N ASN A 845 28.20 -7.00 12.52
CA ASN A 845 27.14 -6.82 11.54
C ASN A 845 25.80 -6.56 12.23
N THR A 846 25.22 -5.38 12.02
CA THR A 846 23.93 -4.97 12.63
C THR A 846 22.73 -5.82 12.19
N ARG A 847 22.85 -6.61 11.13
CA ARG A 847 21.80 -7.55 10.69
C ARG A 847 21.82 -8.86 11.47
N ASN A 848 22.93 -9.18 12.12
CA ASN A 848 23.11 -10.41 12.88
C ASN A 848 22.16 -10.47 14.07
N PHE A 849 21.46 -11.60 14.20
CA PHE A 849 20.47 -11.79 15.25
C PHE A 849 21.08 -11.61 16.65
N ILE A 850 22.29 -12.14 16.90
CA ILE A 850 22.98 -11.96 18.18
C ILE A 850 23.25 -10.48 18.44
N THR A 851 23.80 -9.77 17.45
CA THR A 851 24.08 -8.33 17.52
C THR A 851 22.83 -7.50 17.80
N LYS A 852 21.66 -7.93 17.33
CA LYS A 852 20.39 -7.27 17.66
C LYS A 852 20.00 -7.50 19.12
N ILE A 853 19.95 -8.75 19.56
CA ILE A 853 19.42 -9.09 20.89
C ILE A 853 20.33 -8.65 22.03
N VAL A 854 21.65 -8.50 21.80
CA VAL A 854 22.58 -7.93 22.80
C VAL A 854 22.41 -6.41 22.99
N ASN A 855 21.74 -5.75 22.05
CA ASN A 855 21.43 -4.32 22.10
C ASN A 855 19.99 -4.04 22.53
N TYR A 856 19.19 -5.06 22.81
CA TYR A 856 17.82 -4.87 23.31
C TYR A 856 17.83 -4.72 24.83
N ASP A 857 17.04 -3.77 25.36
CA ASP A 857 16.84 -3.60 26.81
C ASP A 857 16.19 -4.84 27.44
N LYS A 858 15.23 -5.42 26.72
CA LYS A 858 14.50 -6.63 27.10
C LYS A 858 14.38 -7.60 25.93
N VAL A 859 14.37 -8.89 26.23
CA VAL A 859 14.16 -9.96 25.24
C VAL A 859 12.95 -10.82 25.59
N VAL A 860 12.53 -11.65 24.64
CA VAL A 860 11.44 -12.63 24.81
C VAL A 860 12.01 -14.02 24.76
N ASP A 861 11.74 -14.85 25.77
CA ASP A 861 12.32 -16.17 25.90
C ASP A 861 11.51 -17.27 25.19
N ILE A 862 11.39 -17.16 23.86
CA ILE A 862 10.69 -18.16 23.04
C ILE A 862 11.73 -18.96 22.25
N PRO A 863 11.73 -20.31 22.34
CA PRO A 863 12.54 -21.19 21.51
C PRO A 863 12.23 -21.02 20.03
N ASN A 864 13.27 -20.98 19.21
CA ASN A 864 13.12 -20.80 17.77
C ASN A 864 14.17 -21.60 17.00
N SER A 865 13.80 -22.09 15.81
CA SER A 865 14.81 -22.55 14.85
C SER A 865 15.61 -21.37 14.32
N MET A 866 16.92 -21.54 14.13
CA MET A 866 17.83 -20.49 13.66
C MET A 866 18.82 -21.05 12.62
N THR A 867 19.32 -20.19 11.74
CA THR A 867 20.27 -20.53 10.67
C THR A 867 21.63 -19.92 10.98
N VAL A 868 22.62 -20.75 11.34
CA VAL A 868 24.02 -20.36 11.41
C VAL A 868 24.61 -20.41 10.01
N LEU A 869 24.75 -19.23 9.39
CA LEU A 869 25.09 -19.10 7.97
C LEU A 869 26.52 -19.61 7.66
N ASP A 870 27.46 -19.45 8.59
CA ASP A 870 28.85 -19.92 8.42
C ASP A 870 28.95 -21.44 8.25
N GLU A 871 28.03 -22.21 8.85
CA GLU A 871 27.95 -23.66 8.67
C GLU A 871 27.08 -24.02 7.46
N LEU A 872 25.90 -23.41 7.34
CA LEU A 872 24.88 -23.90 6.41
C LEU A 872 25.06 -23.38 4.98
N LEU A 873 25.51 -22.14 4.75
CA LEU A 873 25.63 -21.63 3.37
C LEU A 873 26.56 -22.47 2.48
N PRO A 874 27.69 -23.04 2.96
CA PRO A 874 28.45 -24.03 2.20
C PRO A 874 27.62 -25.22 1.71
N TYR A 875 26.73 -25.76 2.55
CA TYR A 875 25.80 -26.82 2.14
C TYR A 875 24.83 -26.37 1.06
N SER A 876 24.35 -25.11 1.08
CA SER A 876 23.47 -24.60 0.03
C SER A 876 24.12 -24.64 -1.36
N VAL A 877 25.42 -24.34 -1.45
CA VAL A 877 26.18 -24.42 -2.70
C VAL A 877 26.33 -25.88 -3.14
N GLU A 878 26.63 -26.79 -2.21
CA GLU A 878 26.74 -28.22 -2.52
C GLU A 878 25.39 -28.82 -2.96
N MET A 879 24.28 -28.46 -2.30
CA MET A 879 22.94 -28.84 -2.72
C MET A 879 22.62 -28.34 -4.13
N ALA A 880 23.02 -27.11 -4.47
CA ALA A 880 22.86 -26.56 -5.81
C ALA A 880 23.67 -27.35 -6.84
N LYS A 881 24.93 -27.70 -6.53
CA LYS A 881 25.79 -28.54 -7.40
C LYS A 881 25.22 -29.94 -7.62
N ARG A 882 24.61 -30.51 -6.58
CA ARG A 882 23.86 -31.77 -6.60
C ARG A 882 22.49 -31.65 -7.27
N ARG A 883 22.07 -30.43 -7.66
CA ARG A 883 20.77 -30.11 -8.28
C ARG A 883 19.59 -30.65 -7.47
N LEU A 884 19.67 -30.58 -6.13
CA LEU A 884 18.54 -30.95 -5.27
C LEU A 884 17.37 -30.00 -5.52
N THR A 885 16.13 -30.46 -5.46
CA THR A 885 14.93 -29.63 -5.72
C THR A 885 13.92 -29.74 -4.59
N GLY A 886 12.90 -28.88 -4.64
CA GLY A 886 11.86 -28.78 -3.62
C GLY A 886 12.29 -27.92 -2.43
N ILE A 887 11.48 -27.95 -1.38
CA ILE A 887 11.66 -27.12 -0.18
C ILE A 887 12.52 -27.88 0.83
N TYR A 888 13.39 -27.16 1.54
CA TYR A 888 14.15 -27.63 2.69
C TYR A 888 14.05 -26.60 3.82
N ASN A 889 13.74 -27.08 5.03
CA ASN A 889 13.90 -26.30 6.24
C ASN A 889 15.38 -26.06 6.51
N PHE A 890 15.87 -24.85 6.23
CA PHE A 890 17.30 -24.55 6.17
C PHE A 890 17.80 -23.88 7.45
N THR A 891 17.63 -24.61 8.56
CA THR A 891 18.05 -24.21 9.90
C THR A 891 18.91 -25.31 10.53
N ASN A 892 19.64 -24.97 11.59
CA ASN A 892 20.36 -25.99 12.36
C ASN A 892 19.36 -26.87 13.13
N PRO A 893 19.68 -28.15 13.41
CA PRO A 893 18.85 -29.04 14.20
C PRO A 893 18.57 -28.51 15.62
N GLY A 894 17.30 -28.58 16.00
CA GLY A 894 16.80 -28.14 17.30
C GLY A 894 16.37 -26.66 17.32
N VAL A 895 15.95 -26.22 18.50
CA VAL A 895 15.55 -24.85 18.79
C VAL A 895 16.44 -24.28 19.90
N ILE A 896 16.60 -22.97 19.90
CA ILE A 896 17.26 -22.25 20.98
C ILE A 896 16.47 -20.99 21.32
N SER A 897 16.33 -20.69 22.60
CA SER A 897 15.65 -19.48 23.06
C SER A 897 16.59 -18.28 23.11
N HIS A 898 16.04 -17.06 23.20
CA HIS A 898 16.86 -15.85 23.31
C HIS A 898 17.73 -15.89 24.57
N ASN A 899 17.22 -16.40 25.70
CA ASN A 899 18.00 -16.51 26.93
C ASN A 899 19.16 -17.48 26.78
N GLN A 900 18.94 -18.62 26.11
CA GLN A 900 20.01 -19.59 25.86
C GLN A 900 21.10 -19.01 24.95
N VAL A 901 20.72 -18.25 23.91
CA VAL A 901 21.70 -17.54 23.05
C VAL A 901 22.51 -16.53 23.86
N LEU A 902 21.86 -15.70 24.69
CA LEU A 902 22.54 -14.69 25.53
C LEU A 902 23.39 -15.32 26.62
N GLN A 903 23.00 -16.48 27.15
CA GLN A 903 23.81 -17.26 28.08
C GLN A 903 25.11 -17.74 27.41
N LEU A 904 25.04 -18.27 26.18
CA LEU A 904 26.24 -18.65 25.42
C LEU A 904 27.11 -17.42 25.08
N TYR A 905 26.50 -16.28 24.73
CA TYR A 905 27.23 -15.02 24.53
C TYR A 905 27.98 -14.59 25.80
N LYS A 906 27.33 -14.71 26.97
CA LYS A 906 27.97 -14.43 28.25
C LYS A 906 29.15 -15.37 28.53
N GLU A 907 28.99 -16.65 28.27
CA GLU A 907 30.03 -17.66 28.53
C GLU A 907 31.26 -17.50 27.64
N HIS A 908 31.05 -17.14 26.36
CA HIS A 908 32.12 -17.17 25.37
C HIS A 908 32.62 -15.79 24.92
N VAL A 909 31.83 -14.72 25.07
CA VAL A 909 32.17 -13.39 24.52
C VAL A 909 32.28 -12.33 25.61
N ASP A 910 31.27 -12.18 26.46
CA ASP A 910 31.23 -11.16 27.51
C ASP A 910 30.71 -11.71 28.84
N PRO A 911 31.60 -12.18 29.74
CA PRO A 911 31.21 -12.71 31.05
C PRO A 911 30.48 -11.71 31.95
N SER A 912 30.58 -10.40 31.66
CA SER A 912 29.89 -9.35 32.41
C SER A 912 28.47 -9.05 31.92
N TYR A 913 28.05 -9.64 30.80
CA TYR A 913 26.77 -9.35 30.17
C TYR A 913 25.58 -9.80 31.05
N THR A 914 24.55 -8.96 31.07
CA THR A 914 23.28 -9.18 31.79
C THR A 914 22.13 -8.72 30.91
N TRP A 915 21.00 -9.42 30.96
CA TRP A 915 19.78 -9.06 30.24
C TRP A 915 18.55 -9.22 31.14
N SER A 916 17.41 -8.74 30.66
CA SER A 916 16.11 -8.94 31.30
C SER A 916 15.05 -9.36 30.28
N ASN A 917 13.96 -9.96 30.75
CA ASN A 917 12.87 -10.43 29.89
C ASN A 917 11.66 -9.50 30.00
N PHE A 918 10.91 -9.39 28.92
CA PHE A 918 9.59 -8.78 28.96
C PHE A 918 8.62 -9.63 29.80
N THR A 919 7.80 -8.97 30.62
CA THR A 919 6.59 -9.61 31.18
C THR A 919 5.53 -9.78 30.09
N LEU A 920 4.58 -10.71 30.27
CA LEU A 920 3.49 -10.92 29.30
C LEU A 920 2.68 -9.64 29.02
N GLU A 921 2.48 -8.80 30.05
CA GLU A 921 1.78 -7.53 29.92
C GLU A 921 2.59 -6.46 29.18
N GLU A 922 3.92 -6.51 29.27
CA GLU A 922 4.79 -5.61 28.51
C GLU A 922 4.86 -6.00 27.03
N GLN A 923 4.86 -7.29 26.72
CA GLN A 923 4.91 -7.78 25.34
C GLN A 923 3.72 -7.28 24.50
N SER A 924 2.51 -7.28 25.08
CA SER A 924 1.30 -6.82 24.38
C SER A 924 1.26 -5.31 24.10
N LYS A 925 2.10 -4.51 24.79
CA LYS A 925 2.16 -3.05 24.65
C LYS A 925 3.25 -2.59 23.65
N VAL A 926 4.21 -3.46 23.32
CA VAL A 926 5.41 -3.10 22.53
C VAL A 926 5.41 -3.72 21.12
N ILE A 927 4.71 -4.85 20.92
CA ILE A 927 4.68 -5.54 19.63
C ILE A 927 3.74 -4.82 18.66
N VAL A 928 4.32 -4.07 17.70
CA VAL A 928 3.59 -3.36 16.63
C VAL A 928 2.97 -4.31 15.60
N ALA A 929 3.63 -5.44 15.33
CA ALA A 929 3.14 -6.50 14.44
C ALA A 929 3.53 -7.87 15.00
N PRO A 930 2.66 -8.89 14.89
CA PRO A 930 2.97 -10.25 15.32
C PRO A 930 4.32 -10.73 14.77
N ARG A 931 5.02 -11.55 15.56
CA ARG A 931 6.30 -12.16 15.14
C ARG A 931 6.11 -13.66 15.00
N SER A 932 6.60 -14.20 13.90
CA SER A 932 6.65 -15.64 13.68
C SER A 932 7.55 -16.29 14.73
N ASN A 933 7.04 -17.27 15.48
CA ASN A 933 7.79 -18.15 16.38
C ASN A 933 7.50 -19.60 16.01
N ASN A 934 8.53 -20.39 15.70
CA ASN A 934 8.33 -21.78 15.31
C ASN A 934 9.60 -22.64 15.44
N GLU A 935 9.34 -23.94 15.43
CA GLU A 935 10.32 -25.00 15.23
C GLU A 935 10.15 -25.58 13.83
N LEU A 936 11.24 -25.73 13.07
CA LEU A 936 11.24 -26.37 11.77
C LEU A 936 11.87 -27.78 11.86
N ASP A 937 11.21 -28.77 11.29
CA ASP A 937 11.73 -30.13 11.18
C ASP A 937 12.82 -30.17 10.09
N VAL A 938 14.06 -30.46 10.50
CA VAL A 938 15.23 -30.49 9.60
C VAL A 938 15.64 -31.90 9.22
N THR A 939 14.82 -32.93 9.49
CA THR A 939 15.15 -34.34 9.21
C THR A 939 15.57 -34.53 7.75
N LYS A 940 14.83 -33.94 6.82
CA LYS A 940 15.12 -33.98 5.37
C LYS A 940 16.47 -33.37 5.01
N LEU A 941 16.86 -32.27 5.67
CA LEU A 941 18.17 -31.63 5.45
C LEU A 941 19.29 -32.46 6.07
N LYS A 942 19.08 -32.99 7.28
CA LYS A 942 20.04 -33.83 8.01
C LYS A 942 20.33 -35.16 7.30
N GLU A 943 19.37 -35.70 6.56
CA GLU A 943 19.61 -36.84 5.66
C GLU A 943 20.64 -36.53 4.57
N GLN A 944 20.72 -35.28 4.12
CA GLN A 944 21.71 -34.84 3.13
C GLN A 944 23.07 -34.55 3.74
N PHE A 945 23.09 -34.10 5.01
CA PHE A 945 24.29 -33.70 5.75
C PHE A 945 24.20 -34.20 7.22
N PRO A 946 24.50 -35.49 7.48
CA PRO A 946 24.39 -36.08 8.82
C PRO A 946 25.30 -35.46 9.88
N GLU A 947 26.36 -34.80 9.45
CA GLU A 947 27.38 -34.12 10.27
C GLU A 947 26.93 -32.76 10.83
N MET A 948 25.75 -32.27 10.42
CA MET A 948 25.18 -31.02 10.92
C MET A 948 25.08 -31.00 12.44
N LYS A 949 25.66 -29.96 13.04
CA LYS A 949 25.64 -29.77 14.49
C LYS A 949 24.35 -29.15 14.95
N SER A 950 23.93 -29.44 16.19
CA SER A 950 22.76 -28.78 16.80
C SER A 950 22.96 -27.27 16.85
N ILE A 951 21.87 -26.50 16.88
CA ILE A 951 21.96 -25.03 16.89
C ILE A 951 22.89 -24.49 18.00
N SER A 952 22.86 -25.08 19.20
CA SER A 952 23.73 -24.68 20.31
C SER A 952 25.21 -24.96 20.03
N GLU A 953 25.54 -26.14 19.51
CA GLU A 953 26.92 -26.51 19.14
C GLU A 953 27.43 -25.65 17.98
N SER A 954 26.57 -25.37 17.00
CA SER A 954 26.89 -24.53 15.84
C SER A 954 27.21 -23.10 16.24
N LEU A 955 26.46 -22.52 17.19
CA LEU A 955 26.77 -21.19 17.73
C LEU A 955 28.14 -21.16 18.40
N VAL A 956 28.51 -22.18 19.16
CA VAL A 956 29.82 -22.22 19.80
C VAL A 956 30.93 -22.36 18.76
N ASP A 957 30.82 -23.33 17.85
CA ASP A 957 31.91 -23.73 16.97
C ASP A 957 32.08 -22.84 15.74
N PHE A 958 31.00 -22.30 15.19
CA PHE A 958 31.03 -21.49 13.98
C PHE A 958 30.81 -20.00 14.23
N VAL A 959 30.36 -19.58 15.42
CA VAL A 959 30.06 -18.16 15.72
C VAL A 959 30.98 -17.62 16.81
N TYR A 960 30.84 -18.09 18.05
CA TYR A 960 31.54 -17.50 19.20
C TYR A 960 33.04 -17.80 19.22
N LYS A 961 33.46 -19.06 19.03
CA LYS A 961 34.90 -19.40 18.98
C LYS A 961 35.62 -18.68 17.84
N PRO A 962 35.11 -18.66 16.59
CA PRO A 962 35.76 -17.90 15.51
C PRO A 962 35.79 -16.39 15.76
N TYR A 963 34.73 -15.81 16.32
CA TYR A 963 34.70 -14.38 16.65
C TYR A 963 35.83 -13.99 17.61
N ILE A 964 35.99 -14.75 18.70
CA ILE A 964 37.04 -14.50 19.70
C ILE A 964 38.43 -14.81 19.15
N ALA A 965 38.59 -15.91 18.41
CA ALA A 965 39.86 -16.25 17.76
C ALA A 965 40.29 -15.17 16.75
N GLY A 966 39.33 -14.49 16.11
CA GLY A 966 39.56 -13.35 15.22
C GLY A 966 39.87 -12.02 15.93
N GLY A 967 39.99 -12.02 17.27
CA GLY A 967 40.23 -10.81 18.06
C GLY A 967 38.97 -9.97 18.33
N GLY A 968 37.78 -10.55 18.15
CA GLY A 968 36.50 -9.92 18.46
C GLY A 968 36.43 -9.48 19.91
N LYS A 969 35.82 -8.31 20.14
CA LYS A 969 35.58 -7.75 21.48
C LYS A 969 34.09 -7.78 21.78
N PRO A 970 33.67 -7.65 23.06
CA PRO A 970 32.26 -7.41 23.37
C PRO A 970 31.70 -6.28 22.49
N VAL A 971 30.56 -6.52 21.87
CA VAL A 971 29.90 -5.53 21.00
C VAL A 971 29.46 -4.37 21.90
N CYS A 972 29.99 -3.16 21.65
CA CYS A 972 29.90 -2.02 22.58
C CYS A 972 28.44 -1.57 22.81
N THR A 973 28.00 -1.57 24.06
CA THR A 973 26.65 -1.22 24.50
C THR A 973 26.58 0.22 25.02
N THR A 974 26.15 1.16 24.18
CA THR A 974 25.31 2.26 24.68
C THR A 974 23.99 1.60 25.06
N ARG A 975 23.81 1.27 26.35
CA ARG A 975 22.50 0.87 26.87
C ARG A 975 21.47 1.94 26.63
#